data_AF-A0A2V9T146-F1
#
_entry.id   AF-A0A2V9T146-F1
#
_cell.length_a   1.000
_cell.length_b   1.000
_cell.length_c   1.000
_cell.angle_alpha   90.00
_cell.angle_beta   90.00
_cell.angle_gamma   90.00
#
_symmetry.space_group_name_H-M   'P 1'
#
loop_
_entity.id
_entity.type
_entity.pdbx_description
1 polymer ?
#
loop_
_entity_poly.entity_id
_entity_poly.type
_entity_poly.pdbx_seq_one_letter_code
_entity_poly.pdbx_strand_id
1 'polypeptide(L)'
;MDSQLLAERKMLYRQRSFMRKFMLLVGAVVALGGPAFAYGASSVAAKEWSLHAAFASVVFGGILTIAYLVGLVHATLRDDSAGAQGGWAKKWALSPPGLGGFSWWQLAMWSLLAIFLELLMIRWISSEIRVFAYFKNFVLIACFLGFGLGCYLSRRQANLLLLLVPLTSLTLLIKLPWESLRALMSSIPAFVGASSEVHVWGVHPEFSFPLLAAAIAIIIPIFSLICFLFIPLGQFVGWYLQNASNGVLAYSVNILASLAGIILYTLLCFLNQPPQIWFLVAGLLLVSSIWSLPWLRWATGAAFVVCLGLLSLGAGRHSTIYWSPYQKLTLAPREAGGKIVLYELTTNDIFYQQILDLSPAFVASHPQLFAKMPVEWNAYNLPYHFYSQPPSVLVLGSGMGNDVAAALRNGAGRVTAVEIDPLILQLGERLHFEKPYSSPRVQEVRDDARSYVQNSNDRFDLIVFSLLDSHTTSSHFTNIRIDNYVYTLEAIQATKRLLRPDGIFVVKFQVDTPWIAGRLHGLLQTVFGRPPIQIQSESSDAFYTTGGRFFITGSERRLAQASSDPQLAGYLAHHGGLTMSPARLTTDDWPYFYQHEPGLPTSVIVISVALVLLCWALLRDTGVAMRSLRWHFFFLGAGFLLLEAQIISKMALLFGTTWVVNSIVIAGLLALIVAANIVAEFSPRMPVNLAYTGLFVTLLISYCIPLDKFFFTSLWLRAFTATLVLCLPVFFAGIVFIRSFAREGFRGEALGSNLLGAMIGGMLESLSLWTGIRSLLAIAALLYLASWIALALEASVEVGSKELGLQAIGAKSNP
;
A
#
# COMPACT_ATOMS: atom_id res chain seq x y z
N MET A 1 49.18 28.70 -23.80
CA MET A 1 49.56 27.28 -23.56
C MET A 1 49.21 26.83 -22.15
N ASP A 2 49.44 27.65 -21.11
CA ASP A 2 49.12 27.29 -19.71
C ASP A 2 47.62 27.14 -19.37
N SER A 3 46.72 27.86 -20.06
CA SER A 3 45.27 27.77 -19.79
C SER A 3 44.63 26.45 -20.25
N GLN A 4 45.07 25.89 -21.37
CA GLN A 4 44.63 24.58 -21.87
C GLN A 4 45.18 23.44 -21.02
N LEU A 5 46.45 23.53 -20.61
CA LEU A 5 47.09 22.54 -19.73
C LEU A 5 46.46 22.53 -18.32
N LEU A 6 46.02 23.69 -17.83
CA LEU A 6 45.28 23.80 -16.56
C LEU A 6 43.85 23.23 -16.67
N ALA A 7 43.20 23.40 -17.83
CA ALA A 7 41.88 22.83 -18.11
C ALA A 7 41.93 21.29 -18.22
N GLU A 8 42.92 20.74 -18.93
CA GLU A 8 43.17 19.30 -18.99
C GLU A 8 43.52 18.71 -17.63
N ARG A 9 44.38 19.39 -16.83
CA ARG A 9 44.69 18.93 -15.46
C ARG A 9 43.45 18.95 -14.56
N LYS A 10 42.59 19.97 -14.65
CA LYS A 10 41.31 20.01 -13.91
C LYS A 10 40.34 18.92 -14.37
N MET A 11 40.30 18.62 -15.66
CA MET A 11 39.49 17.54 -16.23
C MET A 11 39.99 16.16 -15.76
N LEU A 12 41.30 15.88 -15.88
CA LEU A 12 41.93 14.65 -15.41
C LEU A 12 41.82 14.48 -13.89
N TYR A 13 41.89 15.56 -13.11
CA TYR A 13 41.68 15.52 -11.66
C TYR A 13 40.22 15.21 -11.31
N ARG A 14 39.25 15.81 -12.00
CA ARG A 14 37.81 15.46 -11.86
C ARG A 14 37.56 14.00 -12.25
N GLN A 15 38.18 13.52 -13.33
CA GLN A 15 38.02 12.16 -13.81
C GLN A 15 38.64 11.14 -12.84
N ARG A 16 39.85 11.39 -12.32
CA ARG A 16 40.48 10.56 -11.28
C ARG A 16 39.73 10.61 -9.94
N SER A 17 39.23 11.77 -9.54
CA SER A 17 38.39 11.91 -8.33
C SER A 17 37.08 11.13 -8.47
N PHE A 18 36.45 11.22 -9.64
CA PHE A 18 35.26 10.44 -9.97
C PHE A 18 35.56 8.93 -9.96
N MET A 19 36.63 8.49 -10.62
CA MET A 19 37.00 7.07 -10.70
C MET A 19 37.39 6.49 -9.33
N ARG A 20 38.02 7.29 -8.46
CA ARG A 20 38.34 6.89 -7.08
C ARG A 20 37.09 6.83 -6.19
N LYS A 21 36.18 7.80 -6.31
CA LYS A 21 34.85 7.75 -5.66
C LYS A 21 34.01 6.58 -6.18
N PHE A 22 34.10 6.28 -7.48
CA PHE A 22 33.43 5.16 -8.13
C PHE A 22 33.97 3.82 -7.61
N MET A 23 35.30 3.63 -7.54
CA MET A 23 35.91 2.43 -6.96
C MET A 23 35.59 2.25 -5.48
N LEU A 24 35.54 3.34 -4.70
CA LEU A 24 35.12 3.30 -3.29
C LEU A 24 33.63 2.94 -3.15
N LEU A 25 32.77 3.45 -4.03
CA LEU A 25 31.36 3.09 -4.10
C LEU A 25 31.18 1.61 -4.48
N VAL A 26 31.93 1.11 -5.47
CA VAL A 26 31.98 -0.32 -5.85
C VAL A 26 32.44 -1.19 -4.69
N GLY A 27 33.52 -0.80 -4.00
CA GLY A 27 34.00 -1.52 -2.81
C GLY A 27 32.96 -1.55 -1.69
N ALA A 28 32.29 -0.43 -1.42
CA ALA A 28 31.25 -0.34 -0.39
C ALA A 28 29.99 -1.17 -0.75
N VAL A 29 29.55 -1.13 -2.01
CA VAL A 29 28.40 -1.90 -2.51
C VAL A 29 28.67 -3.41 -2.46
N VAL A 30 29.88 -3.84 -2.86
CA VAL A 30 30.28 -5.26 -2.77
C VAL A 30 30.42 -5.72 -1.32
N ALA A 31 30.98 -4.88 -0.44
CA ALA A 31 31.10 -5.18 0.99
C ALA A 31 29.75 -5.28 1.71
N LEU A 32 28.76 -4.46 1.34
CA LEU A 32 27.39 -4.53 1.88
C LEU A 32 26.62 -5.76 1.39
N GLY A 33 26.95 -6.28 0.20
CA GLY A 33 26.34 -7.51 -0.33
C GLY A 33 26.75 -8.77 0.43
N GLY A 34 27.99 -8.86 0.92
CA GLY A 34 28.53 -10.06 1.61
C GLY A 34 27.64 -10.56 2.77
N PRO A 35 27.35 -9.72 3.78
CA PRO A 35 26.47 -10.08 4.89
C PRO A 35 25.03 -10.36 4.45
N ALA A 36 24.57 -9.77 3.34
CA ALA A 36 23.20 -9.92 2.87
C ALA A 36 22.87 -11.29 2.28
N PHE A 37 23.85 -11.96 1.72
CA PHE A 37 23.65 -13.27 1.08
C PHE A 37 24.05 -14.45 1.98
N ALA A 38 24.80 -14.21 3.06
CA ALA A 38 25.08 -15.21 4.09
C ALA A 38 23.83 -15.64 4.89
N TYR A 39 22.78 -14.80 4.93
CA TYR A 39 21.55 -15.03 5.70
C TYR A 39 20.47 -15.81 4.93
N GLY A 40 20.74 -16.25 3.68
CA GLY A 40 19.69 -16.71 2.76
C GLY A 40 19.96 -17.93 1.87
N ALA A 41 21.08 -18.64 1.98
CA ALA A 41 21.30 -19.81 1.12
C ALA A 41 22.18 -20.90 1.73
N SER A 42 21.57 -21.99 2.19
CA SER A 42 22.22 -23.29 2.29
C SER A 42 22.31 -23.95 0.91
N SER A 43 23.18 -23.47 0.00
CA SER A 43 23.83 -24.27 -1.05
C SER A 43 24.64 -23.42 -2.06
N VAL A 44 25.93 -23.73 -2.18
CA VAL A 44 26.83 -23.59 -3.36
C VAL A 44 27.21 -22.15 -3.79
N ALA A 45 28.50 -21.83 -3.62
CA ALA A 45 29.19 -20.56 -3.94
C ALA A 45 28.97 -19.97 -5.35
N ALA A 46 28.48 -20.74 -6.32
CA ALA A 46 28.12 -20.24 -7.65
C ALA A 46 26.84 -19.38 -7.66
N LYS A 47 25.90 -19.61 -6.73
CA LYS A 47 24.68 -18.79 -6.58
C LYS A 47 25.00 -17.41 -5.99
N GLU A 48 25.98 -17.33 -5.09
CA GLU A 48 26.36 -16.08 -4.40
C GLU A 48 26.87 -15.00 -5.37
N TRP A 49 27.79 -15.34 -6.29
CA TRP A 49 28.29 -14.38 -7.29
C TRP A 49 27.19 -13.79 -8.18
N SER A 50 26.20 -14.61 -8.56
CA SER A 50 25.09 -14.15 -9.39
C SER A 50 24.16 -13.17 -8.66
N LEU A 51 24.00 -13.35 -7.34
CA LEU A 51 23.23 -12.45 -6.47
C LEU A 51 23.98 -11.13 -6.22
N HIS A 52 25.29 -11.20 -6.00
CA HIS A 52 26.15 -10.00 -5.93
C HIS A 52 26.11 -9.21 -7.24
N ALA A 53 26.15 -9.88 -8.38
CA ALA A 53 26.01 -9.25 -9.69
C ALA A 53 24.65 -8.57 -9.84
N ALA A 54 23.55 -9.25 -9.46
CA ALA A 54 22.22 -8.64 -9.45
C ALA A 54 22.15 -7.40 -8.56
N PHE A 55 22.68 -7.47 -7.34
CA PHE A 55 22.72 -6.34 -6.41
C PHE A 55 23.49 -5.15 -7.00
N ALA A 56 24.70 -5.40 -7.49
CA ALA A 56 25.51 -4.39 -8.13
C ALA A 56 24.79 -3.78 -9.35
N SER A 57 24.18 -4.60 -10.21
CA SER A 57 23.43 -4.11 -11.38
C SER A 57 22.26 -3.19 -10.99
N VAL A 58 21.50 -3.53 -9.95
CA VAL A 58 20.39 -2.69 -9.48
C VAL A 58 20.90 -1.37 -8.92
N VAL A 59 21.91 -1.40 -8.05
CA VAL A 59 22.46 -0.20 -7.41
C VAL A 59 23.17 0.70 -8.43
N PHE A 60 24.10 0.16 -9.23
CA PHE A 60 24.83 0.94 -10.23
C PHE A 60 23.93 1.41 -11.37
N GLY A 61 23.07 0.53 -11.88
CA GLY A 61 22.11 0.89 -12.92
C GLY A 61 21.17 1.99 -12.43
N GLY A 62 20.64 1.86 -11.21
CA GLY A 62 19.81 2.88 -10.57
C GLY A 62 20.53 4.22 -10.44
N ILE A 63 21.74 4.23 -9.89
CA ILE A 63 22.55 5.46 -9.70
C ILE A 63 22.86 6.13 -11.04
N LEU A 64 23.26 5.37 -12.06
CA LEU A 64 23.57 5.92 -13.39
C LEU A 64 22.32 6.53 -14.05
N THR A 65 21.19 5.82 -13.98
CA THR A 65 19.92 6.33 -14.50
C THR A 65 19.48 7.60 -13.77
N ILE A 66 19.59 7.63 -12.45
CA ILE A 66 19.24 8.81 -11.65
C ILE A 66 20.17 9.99 -11.96
N ALA A 67 21.47 9.76 -12.05
CA ALA A 67 22.43 10.80 -12.43
C ALA A 67 22.11 11.40 -13.80
N TYR A 68 21.69 10.57 -14.75
CA TYR A 68 21.20 11.01 -16.05
C TYR A 68 19.93 11.87 -15.94
N LEU A 69 18.94 11.44 -15.16
CA LEU A 69 17.68 12.17 -14.94
C LEU A 69 17.91 13.51 -14.23
N VAL A 70 18.75 13.54 -13.20
CA VAL A 70 19.17 14.77 -12.52
C VAL A 70 19.86 15.72 -13.50
N GLY A 71 20.70 15.19 -14.40
CA GLY A 71 21.31 15.95 -15.47
C GLY A 71 20.29 16.60 -16.42
N LEU A 72 19.21 15.89 -16.75
CA LEU A 72 18.10 16.43 -17.53
C LEU A 72 17.37 17.56 -16.79
N VAL A 73 17.06 17.37 -15.51
CA VAL A 73 16.43 18.42 -14.69
C VAL A 73 17.33 19.65 -14.62
N HIS A 74 18.60 19.53 -14.23
CA HIS A 74 19.52 20.67 -14.14
C HIS A 74 19.66 21.44 -15.46
N ALA A 75 19.63 20.74 -16.59
CA ALA A 75 19.68 21.39 -17.89
C ALA A 75 18.38 22.10 -18.27
N THR A 76 17.22 21.68 -17.75
CA THR A 76 16.00 22.52 -17.80
C THR A 76 16.07 23.69 -16.82
N LEU A 77 16.94 23.64 -15.80
CA LEU A 77 17.06 24.70 -14.82
C LEU A 77 17.94 25.87 -15.28
N ARG A 78 19.05 25.56 -15.95
CA ARG A 78 19.94 26.52 -16.57
C ARG A 78 19.42 26.76 -17.97
N ASP A 79 18.85 27.94 -18.22
CA ASP A 79 18.48 28.43 -19.55
C ASP A 79 19.72 28.66 -20.46
N ASP A 80 20.77 27.85 -20.29
CA ASP A 80 22.02 27.94 -21.02
C ASP A 80 21.81 27.38 -22.43
N SER A 81 21.49 28.29 -23.34
CA SER A 81 21.67 28.14 -24.78
C SER A 81 23.12 27.85 -25.20
N ALA A 82 24.07 27.78 -24.26
CA ALA A 82 25.49 27.53 -24.52
C ALA A 82 26.06 26.44 -23.59
N GLY A 83 26.21 25.22 -24.11
CA GLY A 83 27.15 24.24 -23.56
C GLY A 83 26.58 22.85 -23.25
N ALA A 84 26.78 21.91 -24.18
CA ALA A 84 26.88 20.47 -23.94
C ALA A 84 25.61 19.68 -23.52
N GLN A 85 24.40 20.10 -23.90
CA GLN A 85 23.36 19.11 -24.21
C GLN A 85 23.43 18.76 -25.69
N GLY A 86 23.72 17.50 -26.00
CA GLY A 86 23.56 16.98 -27.35
C GLY A 86 22.14 17.25 -27.83
N GLY A 87 21.98 17.74 -29.06
CA GLY A 87 20.67 18.13 -29.63
C GLY A 87 19.57 17.07 -29.57
N TRP A 88 19.91 15.83 -29.17
CA TRP A 88 18.98 14.75 -28.90
C TRP A 88 18.05 15.00 -27.70
N ALA A 89 18.53 15.48 -26.54
CA ALA A 89 17.67 15.68 -25.37
C ALA A 89 16.61 16.77 -25.58
N LYS A 90 16.93 17.80 -26.39
CA LYS A 90 15.99 18.87 -26.78
C LYS A 90 14.83 18.36 -27.64
N LYS A 91 14.99 17.27 -28.39
CA LYS A 91 13.90 16.66 -29.17
C LYS A 91 12.79 16.05 -28.29
N TRP A 92 13.08 15.87 -27.00
CA TRP A 92 12.14 15.34 -26.00
C TRP A 92 11.52 16.42 -25.12
N ALA A 93 11.87 17.69 -25.37
CA ALA A 93 11.27 18.82 -24.68
C ALA A 93 9.84 19.05 -25.16
N LEU A 94 8.94 19.32 -24.22
CA LEU A 94 7.53 19.55 -24.42
C LEU A 94 7.12 20.78 -23.62
N SER A 95 6.32 21.65 -24.23
CA SER A 95 5.73 22.80 -23.55
C SER A 95 4.23 22.90 -23.89
N PRO A 96 3.38 23.35 -22.95
CA PRO A 96 1.96 23.54 -23.23
C PRO A 96 1.65 24.47 -24.43
N PRO A 97 2.42 25.55 -24.70
CA PRO A 97 2.27 26.31 -25.94
C PRO A 97 2.48 25.46 -27.20
N GLY A 98 3.39 24.48 -27.18
CA GLY A 98 3.60 23.51 -28.27
C GLY A 98 2.44 22.54 -28.47
N LEU A 99 1.50 22.45 -27.51
CA LEU A 99 0.27 21.67 -27.59
C LEU A 99 -0.95 22.51 -28.00
N GLY A 100 -0.76 23.78 -28.36
CA GLY A 100 -1.84 24.69 -28.74
C GLY A 100 -2.32 25.63 -27.62
N GLY A 101 -1.61 25.69 -26.49
CA GLY A 101 -1.93 26.58 -25.37
C GLY A 101 -2.95 26.00 -24.39
N PHE A 102 -3.67 26.85 -23.67
CA PHE A 102 -4.63 26.41 -22.66
C PHE A 102 -5.84 25.70 -23.29
N SER A 103 -6.20 24.53 -22.74
CA SER A 103 -7.38 23.77 -23.12
C SER A 103 -7.94 23.02 -21.92
N TRP A 104 -9.25 23.13 -21.69
CA TRP A 104 -9.96 22.38 -20.65
C TRP A 104 -9.82 20.86 -20.83
N TRP A 105 -9.85 20.41 -22.07
CA TRP A 105 -9.67 18.99 -22.40
C TRP A 105 -8.27 18.50 -22.03
N GLN A 106 -7.24 19.29 -22.33
CA GLN A 106 -5.87 18.93 -21.98
C GLN A 106 -5.67 18.88 -20.46
N LEU A 107 -6.20 19.86 -19.71
CA LEU A 107 -6.19 19.82 -18.25
C LEU A 107 -6.84 18.52 -17.74
N ALA A 108 -8.05 18.20 -18.22
CA ALA A 108 -8.74 16.97 -17.84
C ALA A 108 -7.93 15.71 -18.17
N MET A 109 -7.33 15.62 -19.36
CA MET A 109 -6.53 14.45 -19.76
C MET A 109 -5.27 14.28 -18.92
N TRP A 110 -4.53 15.36 -18.63
CA TRP A 110 -3.34 15.28 -17.77
C TRP A 110 -3.70 14.94 -16.32
N SER A 111 -4.79 15.49 -15.78
CA SER A 111 -5.27 15.17 -14.42
C SER A 111 -5.76 13.72 -14.30
N LEU A 112 -6.46 13.21 -15.32
CA LEU A 112 -6.90 11.82 -15.40
C LEU A 112 -5.69 10.88 -15.52
N LEU A 113 -4.76 11.16 -16.43
CA LEU A 113 -3.55 10.37 -16.61
C LEU A 113 -2.70 10.34 -15.34
N ALA A 114 -2.54 11.47 -14.65
CA ALA A 114 -1.70 11.56 -13.47
C ALA A 114 -2.18 10.62 -12.36
N ILE A 115 -3.45 10.73 -11.98
CA ILE A 115 -4.00 9.88 -10.91
C ILE A 115 -4.12 8.41 -11.36
N PHE A 116 -4.42 8.16 -12.65
CA PHE A 116 -4.48 6.80 -13.19
C PHE A 116 -3.11 6.14 -13.08
N LEU A 117 -2.04 6.85 -13.46
CA LEU A 117 -0.68 6.35 -13.37
C LEU A 117 -0.21 6.21 -11.91
N GLU A 118 -0.66 7.09 -11.01
CA GLU A 118 -0.43 6.98 -9.57
C GLU A 118 -0.98 5.67 -9.01
N LEU A 119 -2.27 5.39 -9.25
CA LEU A 119 -2.90 4.15 -8.82
C LEU A 119 -2.24 2.91 -9.46
N LEU A 120 -1.88 3.02 -10.75
CA LEU A 120 -1.16 1.98 -11.46
C LEU A 120 0.17 1.66 -10.76
N MET A 121 1.00 2.68 -10.48
CA MET A 121 2.28 2.50 -9.81
C MET A 121 2.12 1.93 -8.41
N ILE A 122 1.19 2.45 -7.60
CA ILE A 122 0.95 1.97 -6.24
C ILE A 122 0.60 0.48 -6.26
N ARG A 123 -0.34 0.05 -7.10
CA ARG A 123 -0.76 -1.36 -7.16
C ARG A 123 0.32 -2.25 -7.77
N TRP A 124 0.85 -1.88 -8.93
CA TRP A 124 1.78 -2.73 -9.68
C TRP A 124 3.10 -2.93 -8.94
N ILE A 125 3.70 -1.85 -8.41
CA ILE A 125 4.96 -1.95 -7.65
C ILE A 125 4.75 -2.74 -6.35
N SER A 126 3.63 -2.53 -5.65
CA SER A 126 3.34 -3.28 -4.40
C SER A 126 3.07 -4.76 -4.64
N SER A 127 2.54 -5.16 -5.80
CA SER A 127 2.30 -6.58 -6.14
C SER A 127 3.54 -7.31 -6.64
N GLU A 128 4.48 -6.61 -7.28
CA GLU A 128 5.67 -7.25 -7.87
C GLU A 128 6.91 -7.11 -6.99
N ILE A 129 7.00 -6.07 -6.17
CA ILE A 129 8.13 -5.85 -5.26
C ILE A 129 7.63 -5.90 -3.82
N ARG A 130 7.85 -7.06 -3.19
CA ARG A 130 7.33 -7.40 -1.86
C ARG A 130 7.66 -6.38 -0.76
N VAL A 131 8.78 -5.65 -0.84
CA VAL A 131 9.11 -4.64 0.18
C VAL A 131 8.14 -3.46 0.17
N PHE A 132 7.71 -2.99 -1.00
CA PHE A 132 6.78 -1.85 -1.11
C PHE A 132 5.35 -2.24 -0.74
N ALA A 133 5.07 -3.52 -0.84
CA ALA A 133 3.93 -4.15 -0.24
C ALA A 133 3.90 -3.92 1.30
N TYR A 134 5.08 -3.89 1.95
CA TYR A 134 5.24 -3.49 3.35
C TYR A 134 5.42 -1.98 3.59
N PHE A 135 5.57 -1.17 2.55
CA PHE A 135 5.71 0.28 2.67
C PHE A 135 4.85 0.95 1.60
N LYS A 136 3.54 0.64 1.51
CA LYS A 136 2.66 1.13 0.43
C LYS A 136 2.63 2.66 0.32
N ASN A 137 2.64 3.38 1.44
CA ASN A 137 2.73 4.85 1.41
C ASN A 137 4.02 5.35 0.77
N PHE A 138 5.07 4.54 0.66
CA PHE A 138 6.31 4.92 0.01
C PHE A 138 6.13 5.27 -1.46
N VAL A 139 5.36 4.45 -2.19
CA VAL A 139 5.08 4.71 -3.62
C VAL A 139 4.22 5.96 -3.76
N LEU A 140 3.18 6.10 -2.92
CA LEU A 140 2.34 7.30 -2.86
C LEU A 140 3.17 8.57 -2.57
N ILE A 141 4.05 8.52 -1.56
CA ILE A 141 4.97 9.60 -1.19
C ILE A 141 5.89 9.96 -2.38
N ALA A 142 6.41 8.96 -3.10
CA ALA A 142 7.22 9.20 -4.30
C ALA A 142 6.43 9.91 -5.40
N CYS A 143 5.18 9.48 -5.64
CA CYS A 143 4.27 10.11 -6.60
C CYS A 143 3.99 11.57 -6.21
N PHE A 144 3.65 11.84 -4.95
CA PHE A 144 3.35 13.19 -4.45
C PHE A 144 4.56 14.11 -4.46
N LEU A 145 5.74 13.61 -4.10
CA LEU A 145 7.00 14.36 -4.20
C LEU A 145 7.28 14.73 -5.66
N GLY A 146 7.21 13.74 -6.57
CA GLY A 146 7.45 13.95 -7.99
C GLY A 146 6.47 14.95 -8.61
N PHE A 147 5.18 14.76 -8.36
CA PHE A 147 4.14 15.66 -8.85
C PHE A 147 4.27 17.06 -8.25
N GLY A 148 4.52 17.16 -6.94
CA GLY A 148 4.74 18.44 -6.24
C GLY A 148 5.95 19.21 -6.77
N LEU A 149 7.09 18.52 -6.98
CA LEU A 149 8.26 19.08 -7.67
C LEU A 149 7.91 19.54 -9.09
N GLY A 150 7.11 18.74 -9.81
CA GLY A 150 6.57 19.12 -11.11
C GLY A 150 5.79 20.43 -11.07
N CYS A 151 4.92 20.63 -10.07
CA CYS A 151 4.16 21.88 -9.92
C CYS A 151 5.06 23.10 -9.67
N TYR A 152 6.16 22.96 -8.91
CA TYR A 152 7.17 24.02 -8.77
C TYR A 152 7.86 24.34 -10.11
N LEU A 153 8.11 23.32 -10.93
CA LEU A 153 8.78 23.44 -12.22
C LEU A 153 7.81 23.73 -13.38
N SER A 154 6.54 24.01 -13.10
CA SER A 154 5.48 24.23 -14.11
C SER A 154 5.73 25.38 -15.07
N ARG A 155 6.51 26.40 -14.68
CA ARG A 155 6.90 27.53 -15.56
C ARG A 155 8.02 27.17 -16.55
N ARG A 156 8.62 25.99 -16.42
CA ARG A 156 9.74 25.52 -17.25
C ARG A 156 9.27 24.53 -18.30
N GLN A 157 10.10 24.30 -19.32
CA GLN A 157 9.84 23.24 -20.31
C GLN A 157 9.92 21.86 -19.66
N ALA A 158 8.95 20.99 -19.94
CA ALA A 158 8.96 19.61 -19.49
C ALA A 158 9.82 18.75 -20.43
N ASN A 159 10.42 17.67 -19.91
CA ASN A 159 11.13 16.70 -20.74
C ASN A 159 10.50 15.31 -20.56
N LEU A 160 10.02 14.72 -21.65
CA LEU A 160 9.29 13.45 -21.59
C LEU A 160 10.18 12.26 -21.20
N LEU A 161 11.51 12.37 -21.34
CA LEU A 161 12.45 11.35 -20.86
C LEU A 161 12.39 11.18 -19.35
N LEU A 162 11.99 12.21 -18.60
CA LEU A 162 11.78 12.12 -17.15
C LEU A 162 10.63 11.18 -16.79
N LEU A 163 9.70 10.91 -17.72
CA LEU A 163 8.63 9.93 -17.56
C LEU A 163 9.01 8.56 -18.15
N LEU A 164 9.51 8.55 -19.39
CA LEU A 164 9.72 7.30 -20.13
C LEU A 164 10.93 6.50 -19.63
N VAL A 165 12.03 7.15 -19.24
CA VAL A 165 13.22 6.44 -18.78
C VAL A 165 12.95 5.75 -17.45
N PRO A 166 12.35 6.38 -16.43
CA PRO A 166 11.97 5.67 -15.22
C PRO A 166 10.95 4.56 -15.44
N LEU A 167 9.90 4.80 -16.24
CA LEU A 167 8.88 3.78 -16.50
C LEU A 167 9.49 2.53 -17.13
N THR A 168 10.28 2.70 -18.19
CA THR A 168 10.95 1.57 -18.88
C THR A 168 12.00 0.90 -17.99
N SER A 169 12.74 1.67 -17.19
CA SER A 169 13.73 1.14 -16.25
C SER A 169 13.08 0.31 -15.12
N LEU A 170 11.94 0.75 -14.59
CA LEU A 170 11.15 0.00 -13.60
C LEU A 170 10.57 -1.27 -14.22
N THR A 171 10.02 -1.21 -15.44
CA THR A 171 9.52 -2.40 -16.15
C THR A 171 10.63 -3.40 -16.43
N LEU A 172 11.82 -2.93 -16.82
CA LEU A 172 12.98 -3.79 -17.00
C LEU A 172 13.40 -4.42 -15.66
N LEU A 173 13.54 -3.63 -14.60
CA LEU A 173 13.94 -4.10 -13.27
C LEU A 173 13.03 -5.23 -12.75
N ILE A 174 11.72 -5.13 -13.00
CA ILE A 174 10.72 -6.06 -12.48
C ILE A 174 10.56 -7.29 -13.38
N LYS A 175 10.56 -7.12 -14.71
CA LYS A 175 10.19 -8.18 -15.67
C LYS A 175 11.35 -8.79 -16.43
N LEU A 176 12.58 -8.32 -16.22
CA LEU A 176 13.74 -8.97 -16.81
C LEU A 176 13.79 -10.44 -16.32
N PRO A 177 13.89 -11.42 -17.24
CA PRO A 177 13.89 -12.85 -16.90
C PRO A 177 15.23 -13.30 -16.32
N TRP A 178 15.77 -12.56 -15.36
CA TRP A 178 17.00 -12.87 -14.65
C TRP A 178 16.66 -13.42 -13.26
N GLU A 179 16.93 -14.71 -13.05
CA GLU A 179 16.57 -15.42 -11.81
C GLU A 179 17.19 -14.79 -10.56
N SER A 180 18.47 -14.44 -10.59
CA SER A 180 19.15 -13.81 -9.44
C SER A 180 18.57 -12.44 -9.10
N LEU A 181 18.11 -11.67 -10.10
CA LEU A 181 17.42 -10.41 -9.87
C LEU A 181 16.07 -10.63 -9.19
N ARG A 182 15.29 -11.62 -9.63
CA ARG A 182 14.01 -11.97 -9.00
C ARG A 182 14.21 -12.45 -7.56
N ALA A 183 15.21 -13.30 -7.33
CA ALA A 183 15.58 -13.77 -5.99
C ALA A 183 16.04 -12.61 -5.08
N LEU A 184 16.78 -11.64 -5.63
CA LEU A 184 17.16 -10.44 -4.88
C LEU A 184 15.92 -9.62 -4.48
N MET A 185 15.02 -9.35 -5.43
CA MET A 185 13.80 -8.56 -5.18
C MET A 185 12.88 -9.24 -4.15
N SER A 186 12.75 -10.57 -4.18
CA SER A 186 11.95 -11.32 -3.21
C SER A 186 12.56 -11.35 -1.80
N SER A 187 13.88 -11.14 -1.69
CA SER A 187 14.63 -11.15 -0.43
C SER A 187 14.68 -9.79 0.29
N ILE A 188 14.33 -8.68 -0.37
CA ILE A 188 14.38 -7.34 0.24
C ILE A 188 13.59 -7.24 1.56
N PRO A 189 12.39 -7.82 1.70
CA PRO A 189 11.67 -7.80 2.98
C PRO A 189 12.43 -8.49 4.11
N ALA A 190 13.27 -9.49 3.83
CA ALA A 190 14.12 -10.08 4.85
C ALA A 190 15.20 -9.10 5.32
N PHE A 191 15.76 -8.32 4.39
CA PHE A 191 16.76 -7.30 4.71
C PHE A 191 16.20 -6.18 5.59
N VAL A 192 14.92 -5.84 5.43
CA VAL A 192 14.21 -4.87 6.28
C VAL A 192 13.68 -5.53 7.56
N GLY A 193 13.05 -6.70 7.46
CA GLY A 193 12.38 -7.40 8.55
C GLY A 193 13.33 -7.93 9.63
N ALA A 194 14.57 -8.25 9.25
CA ALA A 194 15.66 -8.51 10.20
C ALA A 194 15.81 -7.34 11.19
N SER A 195 15.46 -6.11 10.80
CA SER A 195 15.59 -4.92 11.63
C SER A 195 14.30 -4.42 12.32
N SER A 196 13.18 -5.15 12.26
CA SER A 196 11.89 -4.67 12.78
C SER A 196 11.29 -5.52 13.91
N GLU A 197 10.74 -4.85 14.93
CA GLU A 197 9.85 -5.44 15.96
C GLU A 197 8.47 -5.87 15.41
N VAL A 198 8.29 -5.78 14.08
CA VAL A 198 7.08 -6.17 13.35
C VAL A 198 7.34 -7.53 12.71
N HIS A 199 6.43 -8.48 12.92
CA HIS A 199 6.55 -9.80 12.32
C HIS A 199 6.38 -9.72 10.80
N VAL A 200 7.44 -10.06 10.06
CA VAL A 200 7.42 -10.24 8.62
C VAL A 200 7.48 -11.74 8.34
N TRP A 201 6.47 -12.25 7.65
CA TRP A 201 6.36 -13.68 7.37
C TRP A 201 7.61 -14.25 6.71
N GLY A 202 8.20 -15.28 7.33
CA GLY A 202 9.39 -15.97 6.84
C GLY A 202 10.73 -15.24 7.07
N VAL A 203 10.79 -14.29 8.01
CA VAL A 203 12.02 -13.54 8.33
C VAL A 203 12.40 -13.73 9.80
N HIS A 204 13.67 -14.04 10.08
CA HIS A 204 14.18 -14.15 11.46
C HIS A 204 14.42 -12.75 12.07
N PRO A 205 14.07 -12.53 13.35
CA PRO A 205 13.99 -11.20 13.96
C PRO A 205 15.33 -10.62 14.49
N GLU A 206 16.47 -10.85 13.83
CA GLU A 206 17.77 -10.36 14.30
C GLU A 206 18.23 -9.08 13.58
N PHE A 207 18.38 -8.00 14.35
CA PHE A 207 18.76 -6.70 13.81
C PHE A 207 20.16 -6.70 13.18
N SER A 208 20.23 -6.33 11.90
CA SER A 208 21.48 -6.22 11.14
C SER A 208 21.53 -4.90 10.36
N PHE A 209 22.44 -4.02 10.79
CA PHE A 209 22.68 -2.73 10.12
C PHE A 209 23.12 -2.87 8.65
N PRO A 210 24.01 -3.81 8.28
CA PRO A 210 24.41 -4.03 6.89
C PRO A 210 23.23 -4.44 5.99
N LEU A 211 22.32 -5.28 6.48
CA LEU A 211 21.12 -5.68 5.75
C LEU A 211 20.20 -4.49 5.47
N LEU A 212 19.94 -3.68 6.49
CA LEU A 212 19.13 -2.48 6.36
C LEU A 212 19.76 -1.48 5.37
N ALA A 213 21.09 -1.29 5.42
CA ALA A 213 21.81 -0.44 4.48
C ALA A 213 21.72 -0.96 3.03
N ALA A 214 21.82 -2.28 2.83
CA ALA A 214 21.64 -2.90 1.51
C ALA A 214 20.22 -2.73 0.98
N ALA A 215 19.19 -2.85 1.84
CA ALA A 215 17.80 -2.58 1.48
C ALA A 215 17.61 -1.12 1.04
N ILE A 216 18.13 -0.17 1.83
CA ILE A 216 18.07 1.27 1.51
C ILE A 216 18.76 1.58 0.18
N ALA A 217 19.89 0.94 -0.12
CA ALA A 217 20.62 1.11 -1.37
C ALA A 217 19.81 0.68 -2.62
N ILE A 218 18.84 -0.22 -2.47
CA ILE A 218 17.91 -0.62 -3.54
C ILE A 218 16.65 0.26 -3.55
N ILE A 219 16.11 0.53 -2.37
CA ILE A 219 14.84 1.26 -2.18
C ILE A 219 14.95 2.72 -2.66
N ILE A 220 16.04 3.42 -2.35
CA ILE A 220 16.24 4.83 -2.73
C ILE A 220 16.24 5.02 -4.26
N PRO A 221 16.96 4.20 -5.05
CA PRO A 221 16.89 4.31 -6.49
C PRO A 221 15.48 4.11 -7.05
N ILE A 222 14.76 3.10 -6.59
CA ILE A 222 13.39 2.82 -7.05
C ILE A 222 12.46 4.00 -6.71
N PHE A 223 12.56 4.54 -5.49
CA PHE A 223 11.83 5.75 -5.09
C PHE A 223 12.07 6.92 -6.02
N SER A 224 13.35 7.18 -6.31
CA SER A 224 13.76 8.30 -7.14
C SER A 224 13.22 8.14 -8.56
N LEU A 225 13.24 6.93 -9.14
CA LEU A 225 12.65 6.65 -10.44
C LEU A 225 11.14 6.97 -10.45
N ILE A 226 10.40 6.52 -9.44
CA ILE A 226 8.96 6.84 -9.31
C ILE A 226 8.77 8.35 -9.16
N CYS A 227 9.58 9.04 -8.36
CA CYS A 227 9.53 10.48 -8.22
C CYS A 227 9.74 11.21 -9.57
N PHE A 228 10.79 10.87 -10.33
CA PHE A 228 11.06 11.51 -11.62
C PHE A 228 9.90 11.31 -12.62
N LEU A 229 9.26 10.14 -12.59
CA LEU A 229 8.16 9.78 -13.46
C LEU A 229 6.97 10.76 -13.34
N PHE A 230 6.70 11.28 -12.15
CA PHE A 230 5.59 12.22 -11.89
C PHE A 230 5.94 13.69 -12.11
N ILE A 231 7.22 14.06 -12.29
CA ILE A 231 7.61 15.46 -12.50
C ILE A 231 6.93 16.07 -13.74
N PRO A 232 6.98 15.47 -14.94
CA PRO A 232 6.31 16.05 -16.10
C PRO A 232 4.80 16.20 -15.90
N LEU A 233 4.15 15.24 -15.25
CA LEU A 233 2.70 15.28 -14.98
C LEU A 233 2.34 16.48 -14.10
N GLY A 234 3.09 16.69 -13.02
CA GLY A 234 2.92 17.85 -12.14
C GLY A 234 3.20 19.19 -12.83
N GLN A 235 4.16 19.23 -13.78
CA GLN A 235 4.42 20.43 -14.58
C GLN A 235 3.22 20.81 -15.46
N PHE A 236 2.63 19.85 -16.16
CA PHE A 236 1.47 20.11 -17.03
C PHE A 236 0.25 20.56 -16.22
N VAL A 237 -0.15 19.79 -15.20
CA VAL A 237 -1.30 20.16 -14.37
C VAL A 237 -1.07 21.52 -13.69
N GLY A 238 0.11 21.73 -13.12
CA GLY A 238 0.46 23.00 -12.48
C GLY A 238 0.46 24.20 -13.44
N TRP A 239 0.84 24.00 -14.70
CA TRP A 239 0.79 25.06 -15.73
C TRP A 239 -0.65 25.37 -16.15
N TYR A 240 -1.47 24.35 -16.44
CA TYR A 240 -2.86 24.58 -16.83
C TYR A 240 -3.66 25.26 -15.72
N LEU A 241 -3.45 24.90 -14.45
CA LEU A 241 -4.10 25.58 -13.31
C LEU A 241 -3.71 27.05 -13.19
N GLN A 242 -2.43 27.39 -13.42
CA GLN A 242 -1.94 28.78 -13.39
C GLN A 242 -2.45 29.64 -14.54
N ASN A 243 -2.61 29.04 -15.72
CA ASN A 243 -2.95 29.75 -16.95
C ASN A 243 -4.46 29.72 -17.27
N ALA A 244 -5.29 29.17 -16.40
CA ALA A 244 -6.73 29.16 -16.57
C ALA A 244 -7.34 30.55 -16.31
N SER A 245 -8.39 30.88 -17.08
CA SER A 245 -9.15 32.13 -16.88
C SER A 245 -9.98 32.12 -15.59
N ASN A 246 -10.53 30.97 -15.22
CA ASN A 246 -11.18 30.73 -13.94
C ASN A 246 -10.48 29.58 -13.22
N GLY A 247 -9.66 29.90 -12.23
CA GLY A 247 -8.87 28.91 -11.50
C GLY A 247 -9.71 28.00 -10.59
N VAL A 248 -10.83 28.47 -10.03
CA VAL A 248 -11.72 27.62 -9.22
C VAL A 248 -12.35 26.54 -10.09
N LEU A 249 -12.84 26.92 -11.27
CA LEU A 249 -13.34 25.97 -12.25
C LEU A 249 -12.24 25.02 -12.73
N ALA A 250 -11.03 25.52 -12.99
CA ALA A 250 -9.88 24.68 -13.37
C ALA A 250 -9.53 23.64 -12.32
N TYR A 251 -9.51 24.04 -11.04
CA TYR A 251 -9.28 23.11 -9.94
C TYR A 251 -10.42 22.07 -9.81
N SER A 252 -11.67 22.49 -10.00
CA SER A 252 -12.81 21.55 -10.03
C SER A 252 -12.73 20.57 -11.20
N VAL A 253 -12.35 21.02 -12.41
CA VAL A 253 -12.13 20.14 -13.57
C VAL A 253 -10.99 19.17 -13.30
N ASN A 254 -9.89 19.63 -12.69
CA ASN A 254 -8.79 18.77 -12.27
C ASN A 254 -9.29 17.65 -11.33
N ILE A 255 -10.07 17.97 -10.30
CA ILE A 255 -10.59 16.98 -9.36
C ILE A 255 -11.58 16.01 -10.02
N LEU A 256 -12.50 16.51 -10.84
CA LEU A 256 -13.48 15.67 -11.55
C LEU A 256 -12.81 14.73 -12.55
N ALA A 257 -11.78 15.19 -13.26
CA ALA A 257 -10.99 14.35 -14.13
C ALA A 257 -10.17 13.31 -13.35
N SER A 258 -9.62 13.68 -12.20
CA SER A 258 -8.98 12.72 -11.30
C SER A 258 -9.98 11.67 -10.77
N LEU A 259 -11.20 12.07 -10.43
CA LEU A 259 -12.26 11.13 -10.07
C LEU A 259 -12.57 10.14 -11.22
N ALA A 260 -12.63 10.61 -12.46
CA ALA A 260 -12.78 9.75 -13.63
C ALA A 260 -11.60 8.78 -13.81
N GLY A 261 -10.37 9.22 -13.53
CA GLY A 261 -9.18 8.37 -13.55
C GLY A 261 -9.21 7.26 -12.49
N ILE A 262 -9.66 7.58 -11.27
CA ILE A 262 -9.89 6.60 -10.20
C ILE A 262 -10.95 5.59 -10.64
N ILE A 263 -12.12 6.05 -11.10
CA ILE A 263 -13.21 5.18 -11.54
C ILE A 263 -12.75 4.25 -12.66
N LEU A 264 -12.02 4.76 -13.67
CA LEU A 264 -11.50 3.98 -14.77
C LEU A 264 -10.56 2.88 -14.28
N TYR A 265 -9.61 3.21 -13.41
CA TYR A 265 -8.66 2.24 -12.88
C TYR A 265 -9.34 1.18 -12.01
N THR A 266 -10.25 1.62 -11.14
CA THR A 266 -11.10 0.78 -10.28
C THR A 266 -11.94 -0.20 -11.13
N LEU A 267 -12.50 0.24 -12.26
CA LEU A 267 -13.23 -0.62 -13.19
C LEU A 267 -12.32 -1.67 -13.84
N LEU A 268 -11.10 -1.32 -14.24
CA LEU A 268 -10.15 -2.29 -14.80
C LEU A 268 -9.77 -3.36 -13.77
N CYS A 269 -9.59 -2.97 -12.51
CA CYS A 269 -9.33 -3.91 -11.42
C CYS A 269 -10.53 -4.83 -11.15
N PHE A 270 -11.75 -4.31 -11.20
CA PHE A 270 -12.98 -5.09 -11.05
C PHE A 270 -13.14 -6.16 -12.13
N LEU A 271 -12.76 -5.82 -13.36
CA LEU A 271 -12.80 -6.71 -14.51
C LEU A 271 -11.60 -7.68 -14.55
N ASN A 272 -10.83 -7.79 -13.45
CA ASN A 272 -9.65 -8.63 -13.31
C ASN A 272 -8.60 -8.41 -14.42
N GLN A 273 -8.51 -7.18 -14.94
CA GLN A 273 -7.60 -6.88 -16.05
C GLN A 273 -6.14 -6.87 -15.56
N PRO A 274 -5.20 -7.44 -16.32
CA PRO A 274 -3.81 -7.54 -15.91
C PRO A 274 -3.02 -6.24 -16.22
N PRO A 275 -1.80 -6.07 -15.68
CA PRO A 275 -1.02 -4.84 -15.83
C PRO A 275 -0.76 -4.40 -17.27
N GLN A 276 -0.73 -5.33 -18.23
CA GLN A 276 -0.60 -5.02 -19.65
C GLN A 276 -1.71 -4.07 -20.11
N ILE A 277 -2.94 -4.29 -19.66
CA ILE A 277 -4.08 -3.44 -20.01
C ILE A 277 -3.96 -2.08 -19.32
N TRP A 278 -3.51 -2.03 -18.07
CA TRP A 278 -3.31 -0.75 -17.37
C TRP A 278 -2.24 0.10 -18.06
N PHE A 279 -1.11 -0.51 -18.45
CA PHE A 279 -0.04 0.16 -19.20
C PHE A 279 -0.52 0.59 -20.59
N LEU A 280 -1.32 -0.22 -21.28
CA LEU A 280 -1.92 0.15 -22.56
C LEU A 280 -2.79 1.40 -22.41
N VAL A 281 -3.68 1.44 -21.42
CA VAL A 281 -4.54 2.60 -21.16
C VAL A 281 -3.71 3.85 -20.82
N ALA A 282 -2.71 3.73 -19.94
CA ALA A 282 -1.80 4.85 -19.63
C ALA A 282 -1.05 5.35 -20.88
N GLY A 283 -0.59 4.44 -21.73
CA GLY A 283 0.08 4.77 -23.00
C GLY A 283 -0.85 5.48 -23.97
N LEU A 284 -2.09 5.01 -24.13
CA LEU A 284 -3.10 5.64 -24.98
C LEU A 284 -3.46 7.04 -24.48
N LEU A 285 -3.66 7.22 -23.17
CA LEU A 285 -3.92 8.52 -22.56
C LEU A 285 -2.76 9.50 -22.79
N LEU A 286 -1.51 9.06 -22.57
CA LEU A 286 -0.34 9.91 -22.79
C LEU A 286 -0.16 10.27 -24.28
N VAL A 287 -0.26 9.28 -25.18
CA VAL A 287 -0.15 9.50 -26.64
C VAL A 287 -1.25 10.44 -27.14
N SER A 288 -2.47 10.31 -26.63
CA SER A 288 -3.58 11.21 -26.99
C SER A 288 -3.33 12.65 -26.52
N SER A 289 -2.71 12.83 -25.34
CA SER A 289 -2.40 14.15 -24.79
C SER A 289 -1.34 14.90 -25.60
N ILE A 290 -0.42 14.17 -26.23
CA ILE A 290 0.69 14.72 -27.05
C ILE A 290 0.47 14.54 -28.57
N TRP A 291 -0.76 14.31 -29.00
CA TRP A 291 -1.09 13.91 -30.38
C TRP A 291 -0.56 14.87 -31.46
N SER A 292 -0.51 16.16 -31.16
CA SER A 292 -0.02 17.21 -32.07
C SER A 292 1.48 17.14 -32.37
N LEU A 293 2.24 16.31 -31.64
CA LEU A 293 3.70 16.25 -31.72
C LEU A 293 4.16 14.90 -32.29
N PRO A 294 4.41 14.81 -33.61
CA PRO A 294 4.53 13.53 -34.32
C PRO A 294 5.74 12.70 -33.88
N TRP A 295 6.87 13.31 -33.55
CA TRP A 295 8.03 12.58 -33.03
C TRP A 295 7.73 11.99 -31.65
N LEU A 296 7.21 12.81 -30.73
CA LEU A 296 6.96 12.39 -29.34
C LEU A 296 5.88 11.33 -29.25
N ARG A 297 4.80 11.43 -30.04
CA ARG A 297 3.72 10.41 -30.03
C ARG A 297 4.25 9.03 -30.43
N TRP A 298 5.08 8.95 -31.48
CA TRP A 298 5.61 7.68 -31.97
C TRP A 298 6.67 7.12 -31.03
N ALA A 299 7.55 7.97 -30.51
CA ALA A 299 8.58 7.56 -29.56
C ALA A 299 7.96 7.06 -28.24
N THR A 300 6.90 7.72 -27.76
CA THR A 300 6.12 7.29 -26.60
C THR A 300 5.41 5.96 -26.88
N GLY A 301 4.74 5.84 -28.02
CA GLY A 301 4.11 4.58 -28.44
C GLY A 301 5.11 3.41 -28.46
N ALA A 302 6.30 3.62 -29.03
CA ALA A 302 7.37 2.62 -29.05
C ALA A 302 7.83 2.24 -27.64
N ALA A 303 8.01 3.20 -26.73
CA ALA A 303 8.38 2.93 -25.35
C ALA A 303 7.33 2.09 -24.62
N PHE A 304 6.04 2.39 -24.82
CA PHE A 304 4.96 1.58 -24.25
C PHE A 304 4.89 0.19 -24.87
N VAL A 305 5.13 0.04 -26.18
CA VAL A 305 5.24 -1.28 -26.83
C VAL A 305 6.36 -2.11 -26.21
N VAL A 306 7.52 -1.51 -25.91
CA VAL A 306 8.61 -2.18 -25.18
C VAL A 306 8.15 -2.61 -23.78
N CYS A 307 7.50 -1.73 -23.03
CA CYS A 307 6.96 -2.09 -21.71
C CYS A 307 5.95 -3.24 -21.80
N LEU A 308 5.04 -3.21 -22.77
CA LEU A 308 4.06 -4.28 -22.99
C LEU A 308 4.73 -5.60 -23.37
N GLY A 309 5.77 -5.56 -24.21
CA GLY A 309 6.59 -6.73 -24.55
C GLY A 309 7.24 -7.35 -23.30
N LEU A 310 7.84 -6.51 -22.45
CA LEU A 310 8.43 -6.94 -21.18
C LEU A 310 7.38 -7.51 -20.21
N LEU A 311 6.24 -6.85 -20.07
CA LEU A 311 5.13 -7.31 -19.21
C LEU A 311 4.50 -8.62 -19.70
N SER A 312 4.66 -8.95 -20.98
CA SER A 312 4.18 -10.21 -21.58
C SER A 312 5.14 -11.38 -21.33
N LEU A 313 6.32 -11.14 -20.75
CA LEU A 313 7.21 -12.19 -20.25
C LEU A 313 6.56 -12.83 -19.02
N GLY A 314 5.76 -13.86 -19.24
CA GLY A 314 4.93 -14.53 -18.22
C GLY A 314 5.73 -15.39 -17.23
N ALA A 315 5.02 -15.89 -16.20
CA ALA A 315 5.53 -16.94 -15.33
C ALA A 315 5.75 -18.24 -16.14
N GLY A 316 6.63 -19.11 -15.65
CA GLY A 316 7.07 -20.32 -16.35
C GLY A 316 5.95 -21.24 -16.85
N ARG A 317 6.34 -22.26 -17.62
CA ARG A 317 5.48 -23.06 -18.52
C ARG A 317 4.24 -23.77 -17.91
N HIS A 318 3.97 -23.72 -16.60
CA HIS A 318 2.87 -24.46 -15.96
C HIS A 318 2.04 -23.69 -14.92
N SER A 319 2.29 -22.39 -14.71
CA SER A 319 1.53 -21.58 -13.75
C SER A 319 0.59 -20.61 -14.46
N THR A 320 -0.62 -20.43 -13.92
CA THR A 320 -1.56 -19.41 -14.42
C THR A 320 -1.56 -18.21 -13.48
N ILE A 321 -1.35 -17.01 -14.02
CA ILE A 321 -1.41 -15.76 -13.26
C ILE A 321 -2.79 -15.13 -13.47
N TYR A 322 -3.42 -14.76 -12.36
CA TYR A 322 -4.63 -13.98 -12.33
C TYR A 322 -4.43 -12.69 -11.51
N TRP A 323 -5.24 -11.69 -11.79
CA TRP A 323 -5.21 -10.40 -11.10
C TRP A 323 -6.58 -10.16 -10.49
N SER A 324 -6.77 -10.55 -9.23
CA SER A 324 -8.01 -10.26 -8.51
C SER A 324 -8.05 -8.77 -8.14
N PRO A 325 -9.21 -8.20 -7.77
CA PRO A 325 -9.27 -6.82 -7.32
C PRO A 325 -8.38 -6.53 -6.10
N TYR A 326 -8.01 -7.57 -5.33
CA TYR A 326 -7.20 -7.48 -4.13
C TYR A 326 -5.71 -7.74 -4.37
N GLN A 327 -5.35 -8.71 -5.23
CA GLN A 327 -3.97 -9.18 -5.31
C GLN A 327 -3.61 -9.94 -6.61
N LYS A 328 -2.31 -10.11 -6.84
CA LYS A 328 -1.75 -10.99 -7.87
C LYS A 328 -1.81 -12.43 -7.35
N LEU A 329 -2.49 -13.29 -8.09
CA LEU A 329 -2.66 -14.72 -7.79
C LEU A 329 -1.88 -15.55 -8.82
N THR A 330 -0.98 -16.42 -8.38
CA THR A 330 -0.32 -17.39 -9.25
C THR A 330 -0.69 -18.79 -8.80
N LEU A 331 -1.45 -19.50 -9.64
CA LEU A 331 -1.91 -20.86 -9.41
C LEU A 331 -1.00 -21.84 -10.15
N ALA A 332 -0.46 -22.83 -9.44
CA ALA A 332 0.38 -23.88 -9.98
C ALA A 332 -0.20 -25.27 -9.61
N PRO A 333 -0.51 -26.14 -10.59
CA PRO A 333 -0.83 -27.53 -10.29
C PRO A 333 0.43 -28.27 -9.84
N ARG A 334 0.27 -29.20 -8.89
CA ARG A 334 1.31 -30.17 -8.55
C ARG A 334 0.86 -31.55 -8.96
N GLU A 335 1.72 -32.23 -9.69
CA GLU A 335 1.43 -33.55 -10.24
C GLU A 335 2.26 -34.63 -9.55
N ALA A 336 1.64 -35.80 -9.34
CA ALA A 336 2.33 -37.03 -8.98
C ALA A 336 1.85 -38.15 -9.92
N GLY A 337 2.80 -38.84 -10.57
CA GLY A 337 2.46 -39.88 -11.56
C GLY A 337 1.68 -39.36 -12.78
N GLY A 338 1.89 -38.10 -13.19
CA GLY A 338 1.22 -37.47 -14.34
C GLY A 338 -0.24 -37.08 -14.08
N LYS A 339 -0.70 -37.10 -12.82
CA LYS A 339 -2.02 -36.60 -12.40
C LYS A 339 -1.85 -35.46 -11.41
N ILE A 340 -2.71 -34.45 -11.53
CA ILE A 340 -2.76 -33.35 -10.57
C ILE A 340 -3.27 -33.90 -9.23
N VAL A 341 -2.46 -33.78 -8.19
CA VAL A 341 -2.77 -34.23 -6.83
C VAL A 341 -3.12 -33.08 -5.89
N LEU A 342 -2.66 -31.86 -6.19
CA LEU A 342 -3.07 -30.64 -5.51
C LEU A 342 -2.88 -29.42 -6.40
N TYR A 343 -3.52 -28.30 -6.03
CA TYR A 343 -3.20 -26.99 -6.57
C TYR A 343 -2.58 -26.12 -5.49
N GLU A 344 -1.52 -25.40 -5.83
CA GLU A 344 -0.88 -24.43 -4.96
C GLU A 344 -1.17 -23.02 -5.47
N LEU A 345 -1.67 -22.17 -4.58
CA LEU A 345 -1.92 -20.77 -4.86
C LEU A 345 -0.92 -19.92 -4.09
N THR A 346 -0.26 -19.04 -4.83
CA THR A 346 0.62 -18.02 -4.27
C THR A 346 0.04 -16.63 -4.52
N THR A 347 0.22 -15.73 -3.55
CA THR A 347 -0.19 -14.33 -3.61
C THR A 347 1.05 -13.46 -3.58
N ASN A 348 1.23 -12.58 -4.58
CA ASN A 348 2.44 -11.75 -4.71
C ASN A 348 3.73 -12.58 -4.53
N ASP A 349 3.74 -13.77 -5.14
CA ASP A 349 4.85 -14.74 -5.16
C ASP A 349 5.21 -15.41 -3.81
N ILE A 350 4.27 -15.44 -2.85
CA ILE A 350 4.38 -16.17 -1.57
C ILE A 350 3.27 -17.21 -1.49
N PHE A 351 3.56 -18.37 -0.90
CA PHE A 351 2.54 -19.35 -0.53
C PHE A 351 1.34 -18.70 0.17
N TYR A 352 0.12 -19.05 -0.25
CA TYR A 352 -1.11 -18.55 0.37
C TYR A 352 -2.01 -19.69 0.83
N GLN A 353 -2.42 -20.58 -0.08
CA GLN A 353 -3.27 -21.72 0.24
C GLN A 353 -3.11 -22.82 -0.81
N GLN A 354 -3.62 -24.01 -0.50
CA GLN A 354 -3.65 -25.15 -1.40
C GLN A 354 -5.06 -25.70 -1.54
N ILE A 355 -5.34 -26.32 -2.68
CA ILE A 355 -6.48 -27.21 -2.85
C ILE A 355 -5.99 -28.64 -2.63
N LEU A 356 -6.44 -29.28 -1.54
CA LEU A 356 -6.17 -30.69 -1.27
C LEU A 356 -7.43 -31.54 -1.54
N ASP A 357 -7.25 -32.75 -2.08
CA ASP A 357 -8.26 -33.79 -2.14
C ASP A 357 -8.19 -34.65 -0.87
N LEU A 358 -9.08 -34.38 0.07
CA LEU A 358 -9.19 -35.15 1.32
C LEU A 358 -10.43 -36.05 1.30
N SER A 359 -10.94 -36.38 0.11
CA SER A 359 -12.07 -37.28 -0.05
C SER A 359 -11.71 -38.70 0.42
N PRO A 360 -12.66 -39.46 0.99
CA PRO A 360 -12.39 -40.84 1.40
C PRO A 360 -11.84 -41.72 0.26
N ALA A 361 -12.29 -41.51 -0.98
CA ALA A 361 -11.83 -42.25 -2.15
C ALA A 361 -10.37 -41.93 -2.52
N PHE A 362 -9.97 -40.66 -2.44
CA PHE A 362 -8.59 -40.26 -2.70
C PHE A 362 -7.64 -40.76 -1.61
N VAL A 363 -8.04 -40.62 -0.34
CA VAL A 363 -7.26 -41.11 0.81
C VAL A 363 -7.03 -42.62 0.72
N ALA A 364 -8.07 -43.39 0.40
CA ALA A 364 -7.96 -44.84 0.24
C ALA A 364 -7.05 -45.27 -0.94
N SER A 365 -7.01 -44.48 -2.02
CA SER A 365 -6.18 -44.76 -3.20
C SER A 365 -4.74 -44.24 -3.09
N HIS A 366 -4.46 -43.36 -2.13
CA HIS A 366 -3.14 -42.77 -1.92
C HIS A 366 -2.67 -42.84 -0.44
N PRO A 367 -2.69 -44.02 0.21
CA PRO A 367 -2.37 -44.15 1.63
C PRO A 367 -0.97 -43.63 1.98
N GLN A 368 -0.02 -43.69 1.03
CA GLN A 368 1.34 -43.16 1.19
C GLN A 368 1.39 -41.66 1.48
N LEU A 369 0.42 -40.87 1.01
CA LEU A 369 0.35 -39.43 1.28
C LEU A 369 -0.08 -39.11 2.72
N PHE A 370 -0.79 -40.05 3.35
CA PHE A 370 -1.40 -39.90 4.68
C PHE A 370 -0.71 -40.75 5.76
N ALA A 371 0.36 -41.47 5.41
CA ALA A 371 1.07 -42.35 6.34
C ALA A 371 1.68 -41.61 7.54
N LYS A 372 2.16 -40.37 7.34
CA LYS A 372 2.72 -39.53 8.40
C LYS A 372 1.67 -38.72 9.16
N MET A 373 0.59 -38.33 8.48
CA MET A 373 -0.48 -37.52 9.01
C MET A 373 -1.81 -38.11 8.53
N PRO A 374 -2.44 -38.98 9.35
CA PRO A 374 -3.75 -39.53 9.04
C PRO A 374 -4.78 -38.43 8.78
N VAL A 375 -5.75 -38.69 7.91
CA VAL A 375 -6.71 -37.68 7.45
C VAL A 375 -7.54 -37.10 8.59
N GLU A 376 -7.87 -37.90 9.60
CA GLU A 376 -8.62 -37.49 10.79
C GLU A 376 -7.88 -36.45 11.63
N TRP A 377 -6.54 -36.45 11.63
CA TRP A 377 -5.69 -35.48 12.34
C TRP A 377 -5.18 -34.36 11.42
N ASN A 378 -5.57 -34.37 10.15
CA ASN A 378 -5.28 -33.27 9.26
C ASN A 378 -5.86 -31.97 9.82
N ALA A 379 -5.11 -30.87 9.69
CA ALA A 379 -5.43 -29.57 10.25
C ALA A 379 -6.85 -29.08 9.90
N TYR A 380 -7.37 -29.42 8.71
CA TYR A 380 -8.74 -29.06 8.31
C TYR A 380 -9.83 -29.82 9.09
N ASN A 381 -9.57 -31.04 9.54
CA ASN A 381 -10.54 -31.86 10.28
C ASN A 381 -10.45 -31.65 11.81
N LEU A 382 -9.39 -31.02 12.30
CA LEU A 382 -9.14 -30.80 13.73
C LEU A 382 -10.31 -30.14 14.51
N PRO A 383 -11.00 -29.10 13.99
CA PRO A 383 -12.12 -28.46 14.69
C PRO A 383 -13.25 -29.43 15.07
N TYR A 384 -13.44 -30.50 14.29
CA TYR A 384 -14.58 -31.41 14.41
C TYR A 384 -14.39 -32.51 15.45
N HIS A 385 -13.18 -32.66 16.01
CA HIS A 385 -12.96 -33.44 17.24
C HIS A 385 -13.56 -32.75 18.48
N PHE A 386 -13.72 -31.43 18.45
CA PHE A 386 -14.36 -30.66 19.53
C PHE A 386 -15.87 -30.53 19.34
N TYR A 387 -16.34 -30.63 18.11
CA TYR A 387 -17.75 -30.63 17.78
C TYR A 387 -18.00 -31.49 16.55
N SER A 388 -18.36 -32.75 16.76
CA SER A 388 -18.78 -33.66 15.70
C SER A 388 -20.19 -33.32 15.19
N GLN A 389 -20.39 -33.38 13.87
CA GLN A 389 -21.67 -33.12 13.20
C GLN A 389 -22.39 -31.83 13.65
N PRO A 390 -21.70 -30.65 13.61
CA PRO A 390 -22.29 -29.40 14.06
C PRO A 390 -23.50 -29.00 13.18
N PRO A 391 -24.65 -28.61 13.75
CA PRO A 391 -25.82 -28.22 12.96
C PRO A 391 -25.54 -27.00 12.08
N SER A 392 -24.77 -26.03 12.57
CA SER A 392 -24.40 -24.83 11.83
C SER A 392 -22.93 -24.43 12.03
N VAL A 393 -22.22 -24.23 10.93
CA VAL A 393 -20.79 -23.84 10.90
C VAL A 393 -20.62 -22.52 10.17
N LEU A 394 -19.85 -21.61 10.75
CA LEU A 394 -19.34 -20.42 10.07
C LEU A 394 -17.85 -20.60 9.81
N VAL A 395 -17.45 -20.57 8.55
CA VAL A 395 -16.04 -20.56 8.12
C VAL A 395 -15.72 -19.15 7.62
N LEU A 396 -14.85 -18.44 8.35
CA LEU A 396 -14.36 -17.11 7.97
C LEU A 396 -12.99 -17.27 7.33
N GLY A 397 -12.85 -16.81 6.08
CA GLY A 397 -11.66 -17.06 5.25
C GLY A 397 -11.75 -18.43 4.57
N SER A 398 -12.88 -18.73 3.93
CA SER A 398 -13.13 -20.07 3.38
C SER A 398 -12.22 -20.43 2.20
N GLY A 399 -11.57 -19.45 1.57
CA GLY A 399 -10.56 -19.66 0.55
C GLY A 399 -11.08 -20.48 -0.63
N MET A 400 -10.24 -21.38 -1.15
CA MET A 400 -10.63 -22.30 -2.22
C MET A 400 -11.47 -23.48 -1.74
N GLY A 401 -11.76 -23.62 -0.43
CA GLY A 401 -12.84 -24.46 0.08
C GLY A 401 -12.44 -25.66 0.96
N ASN A 402 -11.17 -25.85 1.33
CA ASN A 402 -10.75 -27.02 2.11
C ASN A 402 -11.41 -27.11 3.50
N ASP A 403 -11.57 -26.00 4.21
CA ASP A 403 -12.29 -25.95 5.50
C ASP A 403 -13.80 -26.18 5.34
N VAL A 404 -14.38 -25.73 4.22
CA VAL A 404 -15.78 -25.98 3.87
C VAL A 404 -15.98 -27.46 3.54
N ALA A 405 -15.07 -28.06 2.79
CA ALA A 405 -15.06 -29.50 2.51
C ALA A 405 -14.93 -30.29 3.80
N ALA A 406 -14.07 -29.87 4.73
CA ALA A 406 -13.94 -30.48 6.04
C ALA A 406 -15.24 -30.40 6.86
N ALA A 407 -15.93 -29.25 6.85
CA ALA A 407 -17.23 -29.12 7.49
C ALA A 407 -18.24 -30.15 6.96
N LEU A 408 -18.33 -30.27 5.63
CA LEU A 408 -19.25 -31.19 4.98
C LEU A 408 -18.90 -32.66 5.23
N ARG A 409 -17.61 -33.01 5.18
CA ARG A 409 -17.11 -34.36 5.50
C ARG A 409 -17.41 -34.77 6.94
N ASN A 410 -17.32 -33.83 7.88
CA ASN A 410 -17.60 -34.06 9.30
C ASN A 410 -19.10 -33.90 9.65
N GLY A 411 -19.97 -33.87 8.64
CA GLY A 411 -21.42 -33.95 8.83
C GLY A 411 -22.09 -32.64 9.23
N ALA A 412 -21.50 -31.48 8.93
CA ALA A 412 -22.13 -30.18 9.20
C ALA A 412 -23.51 -30.08 8.53
N GLY A 413 -24.52 -29.58 9.25
CA GLY A 413 -25.88 -29.41 8.75
C GLY A 413 -26.00 -28.27 7.72
N ARG A 414 -25.44 -27.11 8.07
CA ARG A 414 -25.29 -25.92 7.21
C ARG A 414 -23.91 -25.31 7.40
N VAL A 415 -23.30 -24.84 6.32
CA VAL A 415 -22.01 -24.13 6.35
C VAL A 415 -22.17 -22.77 5.69
N THR A 416 -21.88 -21.71 6.43
CA THR A 416 -21.72 -20.37 5.85
C THR A 416 -20.24 -20.13 5.60
N ALA A 417 -19.87 -19.96 4.33
CA ALA A 417 -18.49 -19.79 3.86
C ALA A 417 -18.27 -18.32 3.45
N VAL A 418 -17.52 -17.58 4.26
CA VAL A 418 -17.24 -16.16 4.03
C VAL A 418 -15.84 -16.01 3.42
N GLU A 419 -15.78 -15.42 2.24
CA GLU A 419 -14.53 -15.12 1.53
C GLU A 419 -14.62 -13.75 0.85
N ILE A 420 -13.55 -12.97 0.97
CA ILE A 420 -13.51 -11.58 0.50
C ILE A 420 -13.15 -11.50 -0.99
N ASP A 421 -12.32 -12.43 -1.50
CA ASP A 421 -11.85 -12.42 -2.88
C ASP A 421 -12.75 -13.27 -3.79
N PRO A 422 -13.51 -12.65 -4.71
CA PRO A 422 -14.44 -13.37 -5.58
C PRO A 422 -13.72 -14.32 -6.55
N LEU A 423 -12.46 -14.04 -6.89
CA LEU A 423 -11.70 -14.90 -7.80
C LEU A 423 -11.23 -16.18 -7.09
N ILE A 424 -10.86 -16.10 -5.81
CA ILE A 424 -10.51 -17.27 -5.00
C ILE A 424 -11.70 -18.22 -4.87
N LEU A 425 -12.90 -17.69 -4.60
CA LEU A 425 -14.13 -18.49 -4.59
C LEU A 425 -14.36 -19.18 -5.94
N GLN A 426 -14.28 -18.45 -7.05
CA GLN A 426 -14.45 -19.02 -8.39
C GLN A 426 -13.42 -20.13 -8.71
N LEU A 427 -12.18 -19.98 -8.25
CA LEU A 427 -11.16 -21.02 -8.40
C LEU A 427 -11.51 -22.25 -7.56
N GLY A 428 -12.00 -22.06 -6.33
CA GLY A 428 -12.50 -23.14 -5.47
C GLY A 428 -13.69 -23.88 -6.08
N GLU A 429 -14.70 -23.16 -6.57
CA GLU A 429 -15.87 -23.73 -7.25
C GLU A 429 -15.48 -24.62 -8.45
N ARG A 430 -14.48 -24.19 -9.23
CA ARG A 430 -14.07 -24.87 -10.47
C ARG A 430 -13.07 -26.00 -10.26
N LEU A 431 -12.12 -25.83 -9.34
CA LEU A 431 -10.93 -26.68 -9.23
C LEU A 431 -10.91 -27.55 -7.97
N HIS A 432 -11.71 -27.25 -6.95
CA HIS A 432 -11.69 -28.05 -5.72
C HIS A 432 -12.22 -29.46 -5.97
N PHE A 433 -11.40 -30.47 -5.69
CA PHE A 433 -11.68 -31.88 -5.99
C PHE A 433 -13.01 -32.37 -5.39
N GLU A 434 -13.28 -32.00 -4.14
CA GLU A 434 -14.50 -32.36 -3.42
C GLU A 434 -15.73 -31.50 -3.73
N LYS A 435 -15.59 -30.45 -4.55
CA LYS A 435 -16.66 -29.51 -4.93
C LYS A 435 -17.54 -29.01 -3.76
N PRO A 436 -16.96 -28.52 -2.65
CA PRO A 436 -17.72 -28.16 -1.45
C PRO A 436 -18.76 -27.07 -1.72
N TYR A 437 -18.40 -26.06 -2.53
CA TYR A 437 -19.26 -24.94 -2.89
C TYR A 437 -20.50 -25.34 -3.72
N SER A 438 -20.49 -26.50 -4.38
CA SER A 438 -21.66 -27.01 -5.09
C SER A 438 -22.70 -27.68 -4.17
N SER A 439 -22.40 -27.85 -2.88
CA SER A 439 -23.33 -28.50 -1.94
C SER A 439 -24.49 -27.58 -1.57
N PRO A 440 -25.75 -28.06 -1.53
CA PRO A 440 -26.89 -27.25 -1.09
C PRO A 440 -26.83 -26.87 0.41
N ARG A 441 -25.92 -27.48 1.17
CA ARG A 441 -25.66 -27.15 2.59
C ARG A 441 -24.74 -25.93 2.75
N VAL A 442 -24.10 -25.46 1.67
CA VAL A 442 -23.15 -24.35 1.72
C VAL A 442 -23.81 -23.07 1.24
N GLN A 443 -23.67 -22.02 2.03
CA GLN A 443 -24.01 -20.65 1.65
C GLN A 443 -22.71 -19.87 1.50
N GLU A 444 -22.40 -19.47 0.28
CA GLU A 444 -21.29 -18.56 -0.01
C GLU A 444 -21.68 -17.12 0.33
N VAL A 445 -20.77 -16.41 1.00
CA VAL A 445 -20.91 -14.99 1.33
C VAL A 445 -19.64 -14.26 0.90
N ARG A 446 -19.80 -13.34 -0.05
CA ARG A 446 -18.73 -12.47 -0.54
C ARG A 446 -18.64 -11.21 0.30
N ASP A 447 -17.97 -11.30 1.43
CA ASP A 447 -17.86 -10.20 2.39
C ASP A 447 -16.54 -10.26 3.16
N ASP A 448 -16.14 -9.14 3.73
CA ASP A 448 -15.07 -9.06 4.70
C ASP A 448 -15.49 -9.76 6.00
N ALA A 449 -14.58 -10.54 6.61
CA ALA A 449 -14.89 -11.33 7.81
C ALA A 449 -15.33 -10.45 9.00
N ARG A 450 -14.70 -9.30 9.20
CA ARG A 450 -15.06 -8.34 10.27
C ARG A 450 -16.42 -7.71 9.98
N SER A 451 -16.65 -7.29 8.74
CA SER A 451 -17.93 -6.75 8.27
C SER A 451 -19.07 -7.75 8.49
N TYR A 452 -18.90 -9.00 8.04
CA TYR A 452 -19.91 -10.04 8.20
C TYR A 452 -20.24 -10.28 9.67
N VAL A 453 -19.21 -10.42 10.52
CA VAL A 453 -19.39 -10.67 11.96
C VAL A 453 -20.10 -9.52 12.67
N GLN A 454 -19.83 -8.27 12.28
CA GLN A 454 -20.49 -7.10 12.86
C GLN A 454 -21.96 -6.98 12.44
N ASN A 455 -22.28 -7.32 11.19
CA ASN A 455 -23.57 -7.05 10.57
C ASN A 455 -24.54 -8.24 10.61
N SER A 456 -24.04 -9.46 10.80
CA SER A 456 -24.85 -10.66 10.84
C SER A 456 -25.62 -10.80 12.16
N ASN A 457 -26.85 -11.26 12.06
CA ASN A 457 -27.67 -11.66 13.21
C ASN A 457 -27.77 -13.19 13.35
N ASP A 458 -27.08 -13.95 12.49
CA ASP A 458 -27.08 -15.40 12.55
C ASP A 458 -26.44 -15.93 13.84
N ARG A 459 -26.67 -17.22 14.13
CA ARG A 459 -26.09 -17.92 15.28
C ARG A 459 -25.56 -19.28 14.87
N PHE A 460 -24.31 -19.55 15.24
CA PHE A 460 -23.55 -20.72 14.82
C PHE A 460 -23.15 -21.62 15.99
N ASP A 461 -23.12 -22.92 15.76
CA ASP A 461 -22.68 -23.93 16.72
C ASP A 461 -21.16 -24.11 16.69
N LEU A 462 -20.54 -23.92 15.52
CA LEU A 462 -19.09 -23.90 15.35
C LEU A 462 -18.70 -22.69 14.50
N ILE A 463 -17.75 -21.90 14.99
CA ILE A 463 -17.12 -20.82 14.22
C ILE A 463 -15.64 -21.16 14.04
N VAL A 464 -15.16 -21.15 12.80
CA VAL A 464 -13.77 -21.42 12.44
C VAL A 464 -13.20 -20.19 11.74
N PHE A 465 -12.22 -19.56 12.39
CA PHE A 465 -11.33 -18.62 11.71
C PHE A 465 -10.28 -19.44 10.98
N SER A 466 -10.42 -19.50 9.66
CA SER A 466 -9.71 -20.40 8.77
C SER A 466 -8.44 -19.77 8.25
N LEU A 467 -7.50 -19.44 9.16
CA LEU A 467 -6.26 -18.73 8.81
C LEU A 467 -6.56 -17.44 8.04
N LEU A 468 -7.29 -16.51 8.66
CA LEU A 468 -7.67 -15.20 8.10
C LEU A 468 -6.49 -14.27 7.80
N ASP A 469 -5.25 -14.77 7.77
CA ASP A 469 -4.11 -13.98 7.31
C ASP A 469 -4.22 -13.85 5.79
N SER A 470 -4.66 -12.68 5.32
CA SER A 470 -4.87 -12.43 3.90
C SER A 470 -3.57 -12.43 3.08
N HIS A 471 -2.39 -12.49 3.73
CA HIS A 471 -1.07 -12.26 3.13
C HIS A 471 -1.05 -10.96 2.29
N THR A 472 -2.07 -10.10 2.44
CA THR A 472 -2.15 -8.79 1.82
C THR A 472 -1.17 -7.94 2.60
N THR A 473 0.00 -7.88 2.00
CA THR A 473 1.18 -7.15 2.44
C THR A 473 0.82 -5.83 3.12
N SER A 474 1.24 -5.72 4.38
CA SER A 474 0.85 -4.65 5.30
C SER A 474 1.80 -3.47 5.19
N SER A 475 1.33 -2.25 4.91
CA SER A 475 2.26 -1.12 4.99
C SER A 475 2.62 -0.78 6.43
N HIS A 476 3.91 -0.69 6.77
CA HIS A 476 4.46 -0.12 8.00
C HIS A 476 4.16 1.38 8.18
N PHE A 477 3.56 2.02 7.17
CA PHE A 477 3.13 3.42 7.21
C PHE A 477 1.61 3.57 7.13
N THR A 478 0.83 2.49 6.87
CA THR A 478 -0.65 2.55 6.79
C THR A 478 -1.32 1.64 7.79
N ASN A 479 -2.49 2.03 8.29
CA ASN A 479 -3.29 1.19 9.19
C ASN A 479 -4.19 0.16 8.49
N ILE A 480 -4.08 0.00 7.17
CA ILE A 480 -5.04 -0.74 6.34
C ILE A 480 -4.51 -2.16 6.04
N ARG A 481 -4.38 -2.99 7.08
CA ARG A 481 -4.32 -4.46 6.90
C ARG A 481 -5.66 -5.04 7.29
N ILE A 482 -6.25 -5.87 6.44
CA ILE A 482 -7.54 -6.50 6.69
C ILE A 482 -7.51 -7.31 8.00
N ASP A 483 -6.40 -8.03 8.19
CA ASP A 483 -6.19 -8.94 9.32
C ASP A 483 -6.07 -8.21 10.67
N ASN A 484 -5.63 -6.94 10.66
CA ASN A 484 -5.48 -6.14 11.88
C ASN A 484 -6.82 -5.95 12.61
N TYR A 485 -7.92 -5.92 11.86
CA TYR A 485 -9.25 -5.61 12.40
C TYR A 485 -10.10 -6.84 12.78
N VAL A 486 -9.67 -8.06 12.41
CA VAL A 486 -10.37 -9.31 12.81
C VAL A 486 -9.86 -9.89 14.12
N TYR A 487 -8.67 -9.48 14.57
CA TYR A 487 -8.04 -9.93 15.83
C TYR A 487 -8.00 -8.81 16.87
N THR A 488 -9.06 -8.01 17.03
CA THR A 488 -9.21 -7.04 18.12
C THR A 488 -10.13 -7.57 19.22
N LEU A 489 -10.07 -7.01 20.43
CA LEU A 489 -11.03 -7.33 21.50
C LEU A 489 -12.47 -7.19 21.02
N GLU A 490 -12.79 -6.11 20.31
CA GLU A 490 -14.11 -5.83 19.77
C GLU A 490 -14.52 -6.80 18.65
N ALA A 491 -13.56 -7.32 17.88
CA ALA A 491 -13.78 -8.37 16.88
C ALA A 491 -14.13 -9.70 17.53
N ILE A 492 -13.33 -10.16 18.49
CA ILE A 492 -13.58 -11.42 19.19
C ILE A 492 -14.88 -11.34 20.01
N GLN A 493 -15.19 -10.19 20.62
CA GLN A 493 -16.48 -9.95 21.28
C GLN A 493 -17.64 -10.02 20.31
N ALA A 494 -17.52 -9.45 19.11
CA ALA A 494 -18.53 -9.55 18.07
C ALA A 494 -18.74 -10.98 17.60
N THR A 495 -17.66 -11.74 17.39
CA THR A 495 -17.73 -13.17 17.05
C THR A 495 -18.42 -13.97 18.14
N LYS A 496 -18.13 -13.71 19.42
CA LYS A 496 -18.78 -14.36 20.56
C LYS A 496 -20.30 -14.15 20.56
N ARG A 497 -20.81 -13.00 20.09
CA ARG A 497 -22.26 -12.77 19.96
C ARG A 497 -22.93 -13.68 18.94
N LEU A 498 -22.21 -14.11 17.90
CA LEU A 498 -22.71 -15.05 16.89
C LEU A 498 -22.63 -16.51 17.35
N LEU A 499 -21.87 -16.80 18.41
CA LEU A 499 -21.72 -18.15 18.94
C LEU A 499 -22.93 -18.54 19.79
N ARG A 500 -23.49 -19.73 19.56
CA ARG A 500 -24.55 -20.30 20.41
C ARG A 500 -23.99 -20.65 21.80
N PRO A 501 -24.83 -20.72 22.85
CA PRO A 501 -24.35 -21.00 24.22
C PRO A 501 -23.52 -22.26 24.37
N ASP A 502 -23.86 -23.32 23.62
CA ASP A 502 -23.14 -24.60 23.61
C ASP A 502 -22.13 -24.74 22.45
N GLY A 503 -21.83 -23.62 21.77
CA GLY A 503 -20.98 -23.61 20.58
C GLY A 503 -19.48 -23.56 20.87
N ILE A 504 -18.67 -23.86 19.86
CA ILE A 504 -17.21 -23.82 19.89
C ILE A 504 -16.69 -22.75 18.92
N PHE A 505 -15.66 -22.02 19.35
CA PHE A 505 -14.93 -21.08 18.53
C PHE A 505 -13.47 -21.54 18.38
N VAL A 506 -13.02 -21.68 17.13
CA VAL A 506 -11.67 -22.11 16.76
C VAL A 506 -10.97 -21.01 15.98
N VAL A 507 -9.79 -20.63 16.44
CA VAL A 507 -8.87 -19.77 15.70
C VAL A 507 -7.70 -20.62 15.21
N LYS A 508 -7.63 -20.85 13.89
CA LYS A 508 -6.46 -21.42 13.21
C LYS A 508 -5.55 -20.28 12.77
N PHE A 509 -4.29 -20.30 13.18
CA PHE A 509 -3.31 -19.28 12.82
C PHE A 509 -1.90 -19.87 12.68
N GLN A 510 -1.10 -19.37 11.75
CA GLN A 510 0.32 -19.70 11.68
C GLN A 510 1.10 -18.73 12.57
N VAL A 511 1.52 -19.21 13.74
CA VAL A 511 2.24 -18.37 14.72
C VAL A 511 3.75 -18.55 14.60
N ASP A 512 4.44 -17.66 13.93
CA ASP A 512 5.90 -17.76 13.82
C ASP A 512 6.63 -17.20 15.05
N THR A 513 5.97 -16.40 15.89
CA THR A 513 6.59 -15.78 17.07
C THR A 513 5.81 -16.08 18.37
N PRO A 514 6.49 -16.35 19.50
CA PRO A 514 5.82 -16.64 20.77
C PRO A 514 4.83 -15.56 21.23
N TRP A 515 5.09 -14.30 20.90
CA TRP A 515 4.27 -13.18 21.35
C TRP A 515 2.94 -13.07 20.59
N ILE A 516 2.87 -13.47 19.31
CA ILE A 516 1.59 -13.56 18.57
C ILE A 516 0.69 -14.61 19.22
N ALA A 517 1.28 -15.74 19.65
CA ALA A 517 0.54 -16.80 20.32
C ALA A 517 0.01 -16.33 21.68
N GLY A 518 0.85 -15.63 22.45
CA GLY A 518 0.42 -15.02 23.72
C GLY A 518 -0.64 -13.93 23.53
N ARG A 519 -0.59 -13.16 22.44
CA ARG A 519 -1.65 -12.19 22.09
C ARG A 519 -2.98 -12.87 21.82
N LEU A 520 -3.01 -13.87 20.94
CA LEU A 520 -4.23 -14.63 20.63
C LEU A 520 -4.80 -15.30 21.89
N HIS A 521 -3.93 -15.89 22.71
CA HIS A 521 -4.30 -16.43 24.01
C HIS A 521 -4.98 -15.36 24.88
N GLY A 522 -4.32 -14.21 25.07
CA GLY A 522 -4.82 -13.14 25.93
C GLY A 522 -6.12 -12.52 25.44
N LEU A 523 -6.30 -12.34 24.12
CA LEU A 523 -7.55 -11.87 23.52
C LEU A 523 -8.71 -12.83 23.83
N LEU A 524 -8.52 -14.12 23.57
CA LEU A 524 -9.53 -15.15 23.81
C LEU A 524 -9.83 -15.29 25.31
N GLN A 525 -8.80 -15.30 26.15
CA GLN A 525 -8.96 -15.36 27.60
C GLN A 525 -9.74 -14.17 28.14
N THR A 526 -9.44 -12.97 27.67
CA THR A 526 -10.14 -11.74 28.11
C THR A 526 -11.62 -11.78 27.72
N VAL A 527 -11.96 -12.24 26.50
CA VAL A 527 -13.34 -12.21 26.00
C VAL A 527 -14.19 -13.38 26.51
N PHE A 528 -13.60 -14.57 26.68
CA PHE A 528 -14.30 -15.78 27.13
C PHE A 528 -14.15 -16.04 28.63
N GLY A 529 -13.31 -15.28 29.33
CA GLY A 529 -13.07 -15.39 30.78
C GLY A 529 -12.19 -16.57 31.19
N ARG A 530 -11.62 -17.32 30.23
CA ARG A 530 -10.83 -18.54 30.49
C ARG A 530 -9.81 -18.82 29.39
N PRO A 531 -8.69 -19.49 29.70
CA PRO A 531 -7.67 -19.78 28.71
C PRO A 531 -8.20 -20.72 27.60
N PRO A 532 -7.85 -20.48 26.32
CA PRO A 532 -8.18 -21.40 25.24
C PRO A 532 -7.34 -22.68 25.30
N ILE A 533 -7.89 -23.80 24.82
CA ILE A 533 -7.12 -25.01 24.50
C ILE A 533 -6.22 -24.70 23.31
N GLN A 534 -4.99 -25.20 23.35
CA GLN A 534 -3.95 -24.91 22.38
C GLN A 534 -3.47 -26.19 21.71
N ILE A 535 -3.34 -26.16 20.39
CA ILE A 535 -2.86 -27.30 19.62
C ILE A 535 -1.90 -26.81 18.55
N GLN A 536 -0.77 -27.48 18.43
CA GLN A 536 0.18 -27.33 17.35
C GLN A 536 0.00 -28.48 16.36
N SER A 537 -0.57 -28.20 15.19
CA SER A 537 -0.52 -29.14 14.07
C SER A 537 0.76 -28.86 13.28
N GLU A 538 1.73 -29.75 13.40
CA GLU A 538 2.99 -29.62 12.66
C GLU A 538 2.73 -29.61 11.15
N SER A 539 3.23 -28.58 10.47
CA SER A 539 3.55 -28.68 9.05
C SER A 539 4.82 -29.52 8.94
N SER A 540 4.72 -30.83 9.14
CA SER A 540 5.85 -31.73 8.87
C SER A 540 6.26 -31.60 7.39
N ASP A 541 7.44 -32.12 7.00
CA ASP A 541 7.86 -32.32 5.60
C ASP A 541 6.86 -33.17 4.76
N ALA A 542 5.69 -33.52 5.29
CA ALA A 542 4.59 -34.14 4.58
C ALA A 542 3.89 -33.11 3.66
N PHE A 543 3.99 -33.37 2.36
CA PHE A 543 3.49 -32.54 1.25
C PHE A 543 1.96 -32.29 1.23
N TYR A 544 1.16 -32.91 2.10
CA TYR A 544 -0.32 -32.98 1.98
C TYR A 544 -1.10 -32.49 3.21
N THR A 545 -0.62 -31.43 3.87
CA THR A 545 -1.35 -30.74 4.94
C THR A 545 -1.01 -29.26 4.99
N THR A 546 -1.95 -28.43 5.43
CA THR A 546 -1.70 -27.03 5.78
C THR A 546 -1.83 -26.91 7.29
N GLY A 547 -0.71 -27.14 7.97
CA GLY A 547 -0.60 -27.12 9.43
C GLY A 547 -0.94 -25.75 10.04
N GLY A 548 -0.58 -25.57 11.31
CA GLY A 548 -0.82 -24.33 12.01
C GLY A 548 -1.12 -24.56 13.48
N ARG A 549 -1.41 -23.47 14.17
CA ARG A 549 -1.70 -23.48 15.60
C ARG A 549 -3.14 -23.10 15.83
N PHE A 550 -3.78 -23.83 16.73
CA PHE A 550 -5.20 -23.72 16.99
C PHE A 550 -5.41 -23.23 18.41
N PHE A 551 -6.29 -22.26 18.56
CA PHE A 551 -6.79 -21.79 19.84
C PHE A 551 -8.30 -22.05 19.88
N ILE A 552 -8.72 -22.93 20.78
CA ILE A 552 -10.10 -23.41 20.88
C ILE A 552 -10.73 -22.91 22.19
N THR A 553 -11.89 -22.28 22.09
CA THR A 553 -12.71 -21.82 23.22
C THR A 553 -14.20 -22.00 22.93
N GLY A 554 -15.11 -21.65 23.84
CA GLY A 554 -16.56 -21.86 23.66
C GLY A 554 -17.20 -22.60 24.83
N SER A 555 -18.11 -23.55 24.61
CA SER A 555 -18.80 -24.27 25.71
C SER A 555 -17.87 -25.11 26.59
N GLU A 556 -17.89 -24.89 27.91
CA GLU A 556 -17.10 -25.70 28.88
C GLU A 556 -17.50 -27.18 28.83
N ARG A 557 -18.81 -27.43 28.84
CA ARG A 557 -19.38 -28.76 28.81
C ARG A 557 -18.88 -29.54 27.60
N ARG A 558 -18.89 -28.90 26.42
CA ARG A 558 -18.48 -29.52 25.17
C ARG A 558 -16.97 -29.71 25.07
N LEU A 559 -16.18 -28.73 25.51
CA LEU A 559 -14.72 -28.87 25.56
C LEU A 559 -14.31 -29.98 26.52
N ALA A 560 -14.90 -30.07 27.71
CA ALA A 560 -14.65 -31.15 28.66
C ALA A 560 -15.06 -32.52 28.11
N GLN A 561 -16.22 -32.59 27.42
CA GLN A 561 -16.67 -33.80 26.76
C GLN A 561 -15.70 -34.24 25.65
N ALA A 562 -15.25 -33.32 24.79
CA ALA A 562 -14.28 -33.62 23.75
C ALA A 562 -12.93 -34.08 24.34
N SER A 563 -12.43 -33.38 25.35
CA SER A 563 -11.17 -33.74 26.03
C SER A 563 -11.25 -35.04 26.84
N SER A 564 -12.44 -35.61 27.06
CA SER A 564 -12.59 -36.94 27.68
C SER A 564 -12.40 -38.10 26.70
N ASP A 565 -12.40 -37.84 25.39
CA ASP A 565 -12.05 -38.85 24.38
C ASP A 565 -10.57 -39.22 24.50
N PRO A 566 -10.22 -40.50 24.75
CA PRO A 566 -8.84 -40.95 24.88
C PRO A 566 -7.95 -40.59 23.68
N GLN A 567 -8.50 -40.60 22.46
CA GLN A 567 -7.71 -40.30 21.26
C GLN A 567 -7.33 -38.82 21.22
N LEU A 568 -8.29 -37.92 21.45
CA LEU A 568 -8.04 -36.48 21.50
C LEU A 568 -7.17 -36.10 22.69
N ALA A 569 -7.41 -36.68 23.87
CA ALA A 569 -6.58 -36.45 25.05
C ALA A 569 -5.10 -36.83 24.80
N GLY A 570 -4.87 -37.98 24.17
CA GLY A 570 -3.52 -38.40 23.75
C GLY A 570 -2.90 -37.44 22.74
N TYR A 571 -3.66 -37.00 21.74
CA TYR A 571 -3.19 -36.02 20.76
C TYR A 571 -2.80 -34.69 21.43
N LEU A 572 -3.64 -34.17 22.33
CA LEU A 572 -3.42 -32.92 23.07
C LEU A 572 -2.17 -32.99 23.96
N ALA A 573 -1.88 -34.14 24.57
CA ALA A 573 -0.69 -34.32 25.41
C ALA A 573 0.61 -34.17 24.60
N HIS A 574 0.61 -34.56 23.33
CA HIS A 574 1.78 -34.51 22.44
C HIS A 574 1.87 -33.25 21.57
N HIS A 575 0.73 -32.57 21.33
CA HIS A 575 0.63 -31.41 20.44
C HIS A 575 0.25 -30.11 21.18
N GLY A 576 0.21 -30.13 22.51
CA GLY A 576 0.01 -28.94 23.35
C GLY A 576 1.32 -28.19 23.63
N GLY A 577 1.28 -27.23 24.56
CA GLY A 577 2.50 -26.61 25.10
C GLY A 577 3.19 -25.61 24.16
N LEU A 578 2.40 -24.79 23.46
CA LEU A 578 2.94 -23.72 22.62
C LEU A 578 3.76 -22.73 23.45
N THR A 579 4.98 -22.42 23.01
CA THR A 579 5.78 -21.34 23.59
C THR A 579 5.07 -20.01 23.35
N MET A 580 4.73 -19.31 24.44
CA MET A 580 4.06 -18.02 24.40
C MET A 580 4.81 -16.99 25.23
N SER A 581 4.78 -15.75 24.76
CA SER A 581 5.16 -14.58 25.56
C SER A 581 4.03 -13.56 25.60
N PRO A 582 3.84 -12.84 26.70
CA PRO A 582 2.85 -11.77 26.75
C PRO A 582 3.11 -10.69 25.69
N ALA A 583 2.03 -10.09 25.20
CA ALA A 583 2.05 -8.97 24.26
C ALA A 583 0.84 -8.07 24.52
N ARG A 584 0.95 -6.79 24.14
CA ARG A 584 -0.19 -5.88 24.14
C ARG A 584 -1.37 -6.47 23.37
N LEU A 585 -2.57 -6.39 23.96
CA LEU A 585 -3.81 -6.76 23.29
C LEU A 585 -4.23 -5.66 22.31
N THR A 586 -4.72 -6.08 21.15
CA THR A 586 -5.21 -5.23 20.07
C THR A 586 -6.65 -4.79 20.30
N THR A 587 -6.94 -3.54 19.96
CA THR A 587 -8.28 -2.92 20.00
C THR A 587 -8.59 -2.28 18.65
N ASP A 588 -9.83 -1.89 18.41
CA ASP A 588 -10.17 -1.15 17.18
C ASP A 588 -9.43 0.21 17.06
N ASP A 589 -8.96 0.79 18.17
CA ASP A 589 -8.12 2.00 18.18
C ASP A 589 -6.62 1.70 17.99
N TRP A 590 -6.14 0.55 18.46
CA TRP A 590 -4.77 0.08 18.23
C TRP A 590 -4.80 -1.35 17.64
N PRO A 591 -5.08 -1.49 16.33
CA PRO A 591 -5.37 -2.78 15.71
C PRO A 591 -4.11 -3.52 15.21
N TYR A 592 -2.90 -3.14 15.64
CA TYR A 592 -1.64 -3.60 15.04
C TYR A 592 -1.23 -5.02 15.47
N PHE A 593 -1.92 -6.01 14.91
CA PHE A 593 -1.75 -7.43 15.27
C PHE A 593 -0.34 -7.97 15.06
N TYR A 594 0.45 -7.39 14.14
CA TYR A 594 1.80 -7.84 13.81
C TYR A 594 2.91 -7.04 14.50
N GLN A 595 2.55 -6.09 15.36
CA GLN A 595 3.49 -5.31 16.15
C GLN A 595 3.45 -5.77 17.60
N HIS A 596 4.61 -6.08 18.20
CA HIS A 596 4.67 -6.63 19.56
C HIS A 596 4.14 -5.65 20.62
N GLU A 597 4.67 -4.43 20.66
CA GLU A 597 4.30 -3.38 21.61
C GLU A 597 4.13 -2.01 20.91
N PRO A 598 3.37 -1.05 21.49
CA PRO A 598 3.22 0.29 20.93
C PRO A 598 4.57 1.01 20.80
N GLY A 599 4.87 1.48 19.60
CA GLY A 599 6.14 2.14 19.30
C GLY A 599 6.31 2.36 17.80
N LEU A 600 7.35 3.10 17.42
CA LEU A 600 7.76 3.23 16.02
C LEU A 600 8.88 2.22 15.75
N PRO A 601 8.71 1.28 14.81
CA PRO A 601 9.79 0.36 14.45
C PRO A 601 11.02 1.12 13.97
N THR A 602 12.22 0.70 14.39
CA THR A 602 13.49 1.33 14.00
C THR A 602 13.64 1.45 12.48
N SER A 603 13.21 0.42 11.73
CA SER A 603 13.21 0.43 10.27
C SER A 603 12.37 1.57 9.68
N VAL A 604 11.20 1.85 10.26
CA VAL A 604 10.31 2.95 9.86
C VAL A 604 10.98 4.30 10.10
N ILE A 605 11.63 4.47 11.26
CA ILE A 605 12.35 5.71 11.60
C ILE A 605 13.51 5.94 10.63
N VAL A 606 14.38 4.94 10.43
CA VAL A 606 15.56 5.06 9.57
C VAL A 606 15.16 5.33 8.12
N ILE A 607 14.18 4.61 7.59
CA ILE A 607 13.67 4.83 6.22
C ILE A 607 13.04 6.22 6.12
N SER A 608 12.24 6.65 7.10
CA SER A 608 11.65 7.99 7.12
C SER A 608 12.70 9.09 7.09
N VAL A 609 13.75 8.98 7.91
CA VAL A 609 14.86 9.93 7.92
C VAL A 609 15.59 9.94 6.58
N ALA A 610 15.89 8.75 6.02
CA ALA A 610 16.53 8.64 4.71
C ALA A 610 15.68 9.29 3.59
N LEU A 611 14.36 9.13 3.64
CA LEU A 611 13.43 9.75 2.71
C LEU A 611 13.40 11.27 2.85
N VAL A 612 13.28 11.80 4.08
CA VAL A 612 13.31 13.26 4.31
C VAL A 612 14.62 13.86 3.80
N LEU A 613 15.75 13.20 4.04
CA LEU A 613 17.06 13.63 3.53
C LEU A 613 17.13 13.58 1.99
N LEU A 614 16.58 12.53 1.38
CA LEU A 614 16.50 12.41 -0.08
C LEU A 614 15.60 13.50 -0.68
N CYS A 615 14.44 13.76 -0.09
CA CYS A 615 13.53 14.83 -0.49
C CYS A 615 14.23 16.19 -0.41
N TRP A 616 14.92 16.44 0.71
CA TRP A 616 15.71 17.66 0.89
C TRP A 616 16.80 17.81 -0.17
N ALA A 617 17.52 16.73 -0.50
CA ALA A 617 18.51 16.73 -1.57
C ALA A 617 17.88 17.05 -2.94
N LEU A 618 16.76 16.40 -3.28
CA LEU A 618 16.05 16.64 -4.55
C LEU A 618 15.48 18.06 -4.65
N LEU A 619 14.93 18.62 -3.57
CA LEU A 619 14.46 20.00 -3.51
C LEU A 619 15.62 20.99 -3.71
N ARG A 620 16.76 20.74 -3.07
CA ARG A 620 17.96 21.55 -3.22
C ARG A 620 18.50 21.53 -4.65
N ASP A 621 18.61 20.35 -5.25
CA ASP A 621 19.16 20.16 -6.60
C ASP A 621 18.22 20.71 -7.69
N THR A 622 16.91 20.65 -7.46
CA THR A 622 15.91 21.26 -8.36
C THR A 622 15.85 22.79 -8.27
N GLY A 623 16.65 23.41 -7.40
CA GLY A 623 16.70 24.86 -7.21
C GLY A 623 15.47 25.44 -6.50
N VAL A 624 14.64 24.58 -5.89
CA VAL A 624 13.51 25.01 -5.05
C VAL A 624 14.09 25.47 -3.72
N ALA A 625 14.12 26.78 -3.50
CA ALA A 625 14.60 27.31 -2.22
C ALA A 625 13.59 26.97 -1.11
N MET A 626 14.05 26.56 0.08
CA MET A 626 13.18 26.42 1.26
C MET A 626 12.39 27.71 1.57
N ARG A 627 12.89 28.87 1.11
CA ARG A 627 12.19 30.16 1.21
C ARG A 627 11.00 30.32 0.26
N SER A 628 10.90 29.53 -0.82
CA SER A 628 9.73 29.52 -1.71
C SER A 628 8.64 28.54 -1.24
N LEU A 629 8.85 27.84 -0.12
CA LEU A 629 7.83 26.98 0.47
C LEU A 629 6.77 27.84 1.15
N ARG A 630 5.49 27.64 0.77
CA ARG A 630 4.35 28.29 1.43
C ARG A 630 3.91 27.41 2.59
N TRP A 631 4.26 27.79 3.81
CA TRP A 631 4.06 26.96 5.01
C TRP A 631 2.59 26.75 5.32
N HIS A 632 1.74 27.74 5.03
CA HIS A 632 0.29 27.59 5.14
C HIS A 632 -0.22 26.36 4.34
N PHE A 633 0.17 26.24 3.07
CA PHE A 633 -0.23 25.15 2.19
C PHE A 633 0.41 23.82 2.57
N PHE A 634 1.68 23.84 2.99
CA PHE A 634 2.38 22.67 3.50
C PHE A 634 1.65 22.03 4.68
N PHE A 635 1.33 22.80 5.72
CA PHE A 635 0.61 22.26 6.87
C PHE A 635 -0.82 21.84 6.52
N LEU A 636 -1.47 22.54 5.58
CA LEU A 636 -2.81 22.16 5.11
C LEU A 636 -2.80 20.78 4.41
N GLY A 637 -1.78 20.52 3.60
CA GLY A 637 -1.61 19.24 2.91
C GLY A 637 -1.26 18.11 3.87
N ALA A 638 -0.38 18.38 4.84
CA ALA A 638 -0.03 17.44 5.89
C ALA A 638 -1.27 17.02 6.71
N GLY A 639 -2.09 17.99 7.10
CA GLY A 639 -3.35 17.74 7.80
C GLY A 639 -4.36 16.97 6.95
N PHE A 640 -4.48 17.31 5.66
CA PHE A 640 -5.40 16.64 4.73
C PHE A 640 -5.06 15.16 4.55
N LEU A 641 -3.81 14.81 4.23
CA LEU A 641 -3.45 13.41 4.00
C LEU A 641 -3.61 12.56 5.28
N LEU A 642 -3.31 13.15 6.44
CA LEU A 642 -3.50 12.47 7.72
C LEU A 642 -4.98 12.23 8.02
N LEU A 643 -5.86 13.20 7.72
CA LEU A 643 -7.30 13.02 7.85
C LEU A 643 -7.83 11.98 6.88
N GLU A 644 -7.38 12.00 5.63
CA GLU A 644 -7.77 11.01 4.64
C GLU A 644 -7.45 9.59 5.12
N ALA A 645 -6.21 9.33 5.56
CA ALA A 645 -5.79 8.03 6.09
C ALA A 645 -6.65 7.60 7.29
N GLN A 646 -6.95 8.54 8.18
CA GLN A 646 -7.78 8.32 9.36
C GLN A 646 -9.23 7.96 8.98
N ILE A 647 -9.81 8.67 8.01
CA ILE A 647 -11.18 8.45 7.51
C ILE A 647 -11.26 7.08 6.83
N ILE A 648 -10.31 6.76 5.94
CA ILE A 648 -10.26 5.46 5.26
C ILE A 648 -10.20 4.33 6.28
N SER A 649 -9.37 4.45 7.32
CA SER A 649 -9.26 3.44 8.39
C SER A 649 -10.58 3.25 9.15
N LYS A 650 -11.27 4.34 9.51
CA LYS A 650 -12.58 4.27 10.19
C LYS A 650 -13.68 3.71 9.29
N MET A 651 -13.69 4.09 8.01
CA MET A 651 -14.68 3.59 7.06
C MET A 651 -14.49 2.10 6.78
N ALA A 652 -13.24 1.64 6.70
CA ALA A 652 -12.92 0.22 6.58
C ALA A 652 -13.45 -0.61 7.77
N LEU A 653 -13.43 -0.05 8.99
CA LEU A 653 -14.05 -0.68 10.17
C LEU A 653 -15.57 -0.77 10.11
N LEU A 654 -16.24 0.12 9.36
CA LEU A 654 -17.71 0.19 9.27
C LEU A 654 -18.30 -0.63 8.13
N PHE A 655 -17.59 -0.70 7.00
CA PHE A 655 -18.07 -1.31 5.76
C PHE A 655 -17.22 -2.50 5.31
N GLY A 656 -16.19 -2.86 6.08
CA GLY A 656 -15.19 -3.86 5.69
C GLY A 656 -14.07 -3.24 4.86
N THR A 657 -12.94 -3.93 4.83
CA THR A 657 -11.72 -3.50 4.13
C THR A 657 -11.73 -3.87 2.65
N THR A 658 -12.87 -3.69 1.98
CA THR A 658 -13.00 -3.99 0.55
C THR A 658 -12.42 -2.86 -0.30
N TRP A 659 -11.82 -3.21 -1.44
CA TRP A 659 -11.31 -2.22 -2.40
C TRP A 659 -12.41 -1.29 -2.95
N VAL A 660 -13.66 -1.77 -3.00
CA VAL A 660 -14.84 -0.97 -3.37
C VAL A 660 -15.11 0.12 -2.35
N VAL A 661 -15.12 -0.24 -1.05
CA VAL A 661 -15.30 0.73 0.03
C VAL A 661 -14.24 1.83 -0.03
N ASN A 662 -12.96 1.46 -0.17
CA ASN A 662 -11.88 2.45 -0.29
C ASN A 662 -12.08 3.38 -1.50
N SER A 663 -12.47 2.83 -2.65
CA SER A 663 -12.75 3.62 -3.85
C SER A 663 -13.92 4.58 -3.66
N ILE A 664 -14.99 4.13 -3.00
CA ILE A 664 -16.17 4.96 -2.68
C ILE A 664 -15.81 6.09 -1.71
N VAL A 665 -15.00 5.78 -0.68
CA VAL A 665 -14.56 6.78 0.30
C VAL A 665 -13.75 7.88 -0.38
N ILE A 666 -12.74 7.52 -1.18
CA ILE A 666 -11.93 8.49 -1.92
C ILE A 666 -12.80 9.30 -2.89
N ALA A 667 -13.70 8.64 -3.64
CA ALA A 667 -14.63 9.32 -4.52
C ALA A 667 -15.54 10.33 -3.77
N GLY A 668 -16.03 9.95 -2.59
CA GLY A 668 -16.82 10.81 -1.71
C GLY A 668 -16.02 12.00 -1.19
N LEU A 669 -14.75 11.80 -0.82
CA LEU A 669 -13.85 12.89 -0.41
C LEU A 669 -13.62 13.87 -1.56
N LEU A 670 -13.33 13.39 -2.76
CA LEU A 670 -13.15 14.25 -3.94
C LEU A 670 -14.44 15.02 -4.28
N ALA A 671 -15.60 14.38 -4.19
CA ALA A 671 -16.89 15.03 -4.40
C ALA A 671 -17.14 16.14 -3.35
N LEU A 672 -16.75 15.93 -2.10
CA LEU A 672 -16.83 16.96 -1.05
C LEU A 672 -15.89 18.13 -1.32
N ILE A 673 -14.71 17.90 -1.89
CA ILE A 673 -13.81 18.99 -2.30
C ILE A 673 -14.44 19.80 -3.44
N VAL A 674 -15.07 19.14 -4.43
CA VAL A 674 -15.82 19.84 -5.49
C VAL A 674 -16.98 20.64 -4.88
N ALA A 675 -17.72 20.09 -3.94
CA ALA A 675 -18.78 20.80 -3.22
C ALA A 675 -18.21 22.02 -2.46
N ALA A 676 -17.05 21.89 -1.82
CA ALA A 676 -16.36 22.99 -1.16
C ALA A 676 -15.97 24.11 -2.15
N ASN A 677 -15.48 23.74 -3.35
CA ASN A 677 -15.16 24.70 -4.41
C ASN A 677 -16.40 25.47 -4.87
N ILE A 678 -17.51 24.76 -5.09
CA ILE A 678 -18.80 25.35 -5.49
C ILE A 678 -19.28 26.35 -4.43
N VAL A 679 -19.23 25.98 -3.15
CA VAL A 679 -19.61 26.87 -2.04
C VAL A 679 -18.69 28.09 -1.97
N ALA A 680 -17.37 27.92 -2.16
CA ALA A 680 -16.42 29.02 -2.17
C ALA A 680 -16.65 30.00 -3.34
N GLU A 681 -17.16 29.52 -4.47
CA GLU A 681 -17.53 30.34 -5.64
C GLU A 681 -18.84 31.10 -5.39
N PHE A 682 -19.86 30.47 -4.78
CA PHE A 682 -21.12 31.14 -4.43
C PHE A 682 -21.00 32.10 -3.25
N SER A 683 -20.07 31.88 -2.33
CA SER A 683 -19.83 32.74 -1.16
C SER A 683 -18.39 33.29 -1.09
N PRO A 684 -17.95 34.15 -2.04
CA PRO A 684 -16.58 34.68 -2.08
C PRO A 684 -16.21 35.58 -0.90
N ARG A 685 -17.19 36.03 -0.11
CA ARG A 685 -16.98 36.90 1.05
C ARG A 685 -16.85 36.13 2.37
N MET A 686 -17.02 34.81 2.36
CA MET A 686 -16.92 34.03 3.59
C MET A 686 -15.52 34.17 4.20
N PRO A 687 -15.42 34.52 5.50
CA PRO A 687 -14.13 34.62 6.17
C PRO A 687 -13.51 33.23 6.33
N VAL A 688 -12.22 33.09 5.99
CA VAL A 688 -11.47 31.82 6.11
C VAL A 688 -11.47 31.33 7.57
N ASN A 689 -11.51 32.25 8.54
CA ASN A 689 -11.61 31.92 9.96
C ASN A 689 -12.86 31.11 10.30
N LEU A 690 -14.01 31.36 9.65
CA LEU A 690 -15.23 30.58 9.85
C LEU A 690 -15.05 29.14 9.36
N ALA A 691 -14.34 28.95 8.24
CA ALA A 691 -14.01 27.61 7.74
C ALA A 691 -13.08 26.87 8.71
N TYR A 692 -12.07 27.55 9.28
CA TYR A 692 -11.24 26.96 10.35
C TYR A 692 -12.06 26.61 11.59
N THR A 693 -12.98 27.46 12.03
CA THR A 693 -13.87 27.15 13.17
C THR A 693 -14.70 25.89 12.87
N GLY A 694 -15.31 25.80 11.69
CA GLY A 694 -16.04 24.60 11.25
C GLY A 694 -15.17 23.36 11.22
N LEU A 695 -13.93 23.48 10.73
CA LEU A 695 -12.94 22.41 10.73
C LEU A 695 -12.63 21.90 12.15
N PHE A 696 -12.29 22.79 13.10
CA PHE A 696 -11.99 22.37 14.47
C PHE A 696 -13.20 21.77 15.20
N VAL A 697 -14.40 22.33 15.00
CA VAL A 697 -15.63 21.79 15.58
C VAL A 697 -15.90 20.38 15.04
N THR A 698 -15.77 20.17 13.73
CA THR A 698 -16.01 18.86 13.12
C THR A 698 -14.93 17.84 13.47
N LEU A 699 -13.66 18.25 13.62
CA LEU A 699 -12.60 17.40 14.16
C LEU A 699 -12.89 16.96 15.59
N LEU A 700 -13.36 17.89 16.44
CA LEU A 700 -13.73 17.58 17.83
C LEU A 700 -14.91 16.59 17.87
N ILE A 701 -15.93 16.79 17.04
CA ILE A 701 -17.06 15.86 16.92
C ILE A 701 -16.56 14.46 16.51
N SER A 702 -15.73 14.38 15.47
CA SER A 702 -15.15 13.11 14.99
C SER A 702 -14.21 12.44 15.99
N TYR A 703 -13.61 13.21 16.91
CA TYR A 703 -12.80 12.69 18.00
C TYR A 703 -13.66 12.17 19.16
N CYS A 704 -14.76 12.85 19.48
CA CYS A 704 -15.62 12.53 20.62
C CYS A 704 -16.61 11.38 20.35
N ILE A 705 -17.10 11.23 19.12
CA ILE A 705 -18.08 10.19 18.78
C ILE A 705 -17.36 8.85 18.53
N PRO A 706 -17.64 7.81 19.34
CA PRO A 706 -17.04 6.50 19.14
C PRO A 706 -17.67 5.77 17.95
N LEU A 707 -16.89 4.90 17.32
CA LEU A 707 -17.25 4.21 16.07
C LEU A 707 -18.47 3.31 16.20
N ASP A 708 -18.71 2.75 17.39
CA ASP A 708 -19.83 1.85 17.68
C ASP A 708 -21.21 2.50 17.42
N LYS A 709 -21.28 3.83 17.54
CA LYS A 709 -22.51 4.61 17.29
C LYS A 709 -22.93 4.66 15.82
N PHE A 710 -22.04 4.30 14.89
CA PHE A 710 -22.32 4.31 13.46
C PHE A 710 -22.79 2.93 12.93
N PHE A 711 -22.84 1.89 13.75
CA PHE A 711 -23.36 0.57 13.34
C PHE A 711 -24.90 0.56 13.28
N PHE A 712 -25.47 1.24 12.30
CA PHE A 712 -26.89 1.17 11.99
C PHE A 712 -27.21 -0.09 11.17
N THR A 713 -28.41 -0.64 11.38
CA THR A 713 -28.92 -1.80 10.62
C THR A 713 -29.10 -1.49 9.13
N SER A 714 -29.46 -0.24 8.80
CA SER A 714 -29.58 0.21 7.42
C SER A 714 -28.22 0.63 6.86
N LEU A 715 -27.78 -0.04 5.79
CA LEU A 715 -26.55 0.29 5.08
C LEU A 715 -26.54 1.75 4.61
N TRP A 716 -27.67 2.26 4.09
CA TRP A 716 -27.78 3.63 3.58
C TRP A 716 -27.68 4.67 4.69
N LEU A 717 -28.33 4.42 5.83
CA LEU A 717 -28.25 5.31 6.98
C LEU A 717 -26.82 5.34 7.54
N ARG A 718 -26.18 4.18 7.63
CA ARG A 718 -24.77 4.06 8.03
C ARG A 718 -23.84 4.80 7.06
N ALA A 719 -23.98 4.57 5.76
CA ALA A 719 -23.18 5.23 4.73
C ALA A 719 -23.32 6.75 4.79
N PHE A 720 -24.56 7.25 4.84
CA PHE A 720 -24.82 8.68 4.85
C PHE A 720 -24.31 9.35 6.13
N THR A 721 -24.62 8.79 7.31
CA THR A 721 -24.23 9.41 8.59
C THR A 721 -22.73 9.33 8.84
N ALA A 722 -22.08 8.19 8.55
CA ALA A 722 -20.64 8.04 8.67
C ALA A 722 -19.91 8.98 7.70
N THR A 723 -20.35 9.06 6.43
CA THR A 723 -19.74 9.97 5.45
C THR A 723 -19.92 11.43 5.87
N LEU A 724 -21.14 11.81 6.28
CA LEU A 724 -21.41 13.18 6.67
C LEU A 724 -20.59 13.60 7.89
N VAL A 725 -20.47 12.75 8.92
CA VAL A 725 -19.77 13.12 10.16
C VAL A 725 -18.25 13.00 9.99
N LEU A 726 -17.76 11.89 9.45
CA LEU A 726 -16.33 11.61 9.37
C LEU A 726 -15.63 12.44 8.28
N CYS A 727 -16.32 12.77 7.18
CA CYS A 727 -15.72 13.51 6.07
C CYS A 727 -15.96 15.02 6.10
N LEU A 728 -16.81 15.55 7.00
CA LEU A 728 -17.06 16.98 7.11
C LEU A 728 -15.81 17.84 7.36
N PRO A 729 -14.81 17.39 8.15
CA PRO A 729 -13.54 18.12 8.28
C PRO A 729 -12.89 18.38 6.92
N VAL A 730 -12.95 17.43 5.99
CA VAL A 730 -12.37 17.57 4.65
C VAL A 730 -13.10 18.64 3.83
N PHE A 731 -14.43 18.74 3.96
CA PHE A 731 -15.20 19.80 3.31
C PHE A 731 -14.73 21.20 3.77
N PHE A 732 -14.60 21.42 5.08
CA PHE A 732 -14.12 22.70 5.61
C PHE A 732 -12.65 22.98 5.25
N ALA A 733 -11.79 21.96 5.30
CA ALA A 733 -10.40 22.07 4.84
C ALA A 733 -10.32 22.42 3.34
N GLY A 734 -11.21 21.86 2.52
CA GLY A 734 -11.34 22.18 1.10
C GLY A 734 -11.70 23.64 0.86
N ILE A 735 -12.63 24.20 1.66
CA ILE A 735 -12.97 25.63 1.58
C ILE A 735 -11.75 26.50 1.93
N VAL A 736 -11.01 26.15 3.00
CA VAL A 736 -9.77 26.87 3.36
C VAL A 736 -8.77 26.82 2.21
N PHE A 737 -8.53 25.64 1.64
CA PHE A 737 -7.59 25.44 0.53
C PHE A 737 -7.94 26.30 -0.68
N ILE A 738 -9.16 26.15 -1.24
CA ILE A 738 -9.52 26.80 -2.50
C ILE A 738 -9.54 28.33 -2.36
N ARG A 739 -9.94 28.84 -1.19
CA ARG A 739 -9.93 30.28 -0.88
C ARG A 739 -8.51 30.83 -0.81
N SER A 740 -7.61 30.13 -0.12
CA SER A 740 -6.20 30.52 -0.06
C SER A 740 -5.54 30.38 -1.43
N PHE A 741 -5.87 29.35 -2.21
CA PHE A 741 -5.29 29.11 -3.52
C PHE A 741 -5.72 30.15 -4.56
N ALA A 742 -6.99 30.58 -4.50
CA ALA A 742 -7.48 31.69 -5.30
C ALA A 742 -6.78 33.01 -4.97
N ARG A 743 -6.46 33.28 -3.69
CA ARG A 743 -5.72 34.48 -3.27
C ARG A 743 -4.27 34.51 -3.81
N GLU A 744 -3.64 33.35 -3.93
CA GLU A 744 -2.30 33.20 -4.51
C GLU A 744 -2.28 33.18 -6.05
N GLY A 745 -3.44 33.31 -6.71
CA GLY A 745 -3.54 33.26 -8.16
C GLY A 745 -3.19 31.90 -8.75
N PHE A 746 -3.54 30.80 -8.06
CA PHE A 746 -3.38 29.42 -8.52
C PHE A 746 -1.93 29.02 -8.85
N ARG A 747 -0.93 29.66 -8.21
CA ARG A 747 0.50 29.36 -8.41
C ARG A 747 0.83 27.91 -8.10
N GLY A 748 1.52 27.24 -9.02
CA GLY A 748 1.97 25.85 -8.86
C GLY A 748 2.89 25.66 -7.65
N GLU A 749 3.58 26.70 -7.19
CA GLU A 749 4.37 26.69 -5.94
C GLU A 749 3.51 26.42 -4.70
N ALA A 750 2.27 26.93 -4.66
CA ALA A 750 1.33 26.70 -3.56
C ALA A 750 0.81 25.26 -3.55
N LEU A 751 0.43 24.74 -4.72
CA LEU A 751 0.02 23.33 -4.88
C LEU A 751 1.20 22.37 -4.60
N GLY A 752 2.40 22.71 -5.07
CA GLY A 752 3.61 21.97 -4.76
C GLY A 752 3.92 21.92 -3.26
N SER A 753 3.81 23.06 -2.57
CA SER A 753 3.96 23.12 -1.10
C SER A 753 2.94 22.21 -0.40
N ASN A 754 1.70 22.21 -0.88
CA ASN A 754 0.62 21.37 -0.35
C ASN A 754 0.93 19.88 -0.48
N LEU A 755 1.40 19.42 -1.65
CA LEU A 755 1.75 18.01 -1.86
C LEU A 755 3.00 17.57 -1.08
N LEU A 756 4.00 18.44 -0.93
CA LEU A 756 5.14 18.19 -0.03
C LEU A 756 4.70 18.06 1.43
N GLY A 757 3.72 18.85 1.83
CA GLY A 757 3.05 18.74 3.12
C GLY A 757 2.33 17.41 3.28
N ALA A 758 1.53 17.03 2.28
CA ALA A 758 0.80 15.77 2.25
C ALA A 758 1.75 14.60 2.46
N MET A 759 2.90 14.56 1.78
CA MET A 759 3.95 13.57 2.02
C MET A 759 4.32 13.42 3.50
N ILE A 760 4.60 14.53 4.19
CA ILE A 760 4.92 14.49 5.63
C ILE A 760 3.72 14.00 6.45
N GLY A 761 2.50 14.42 6.10
CA GLY A 761 1.27 13.88 6.67
C GLY A 761 1.17 12.35 6.58
N GLY A 762 1.49 11.78 5.41
CA GLY A 762 1.48 10.33 5.18
C GLY A 762 2.58 9.60 5.95
N MET A 763 3.69 10.26 6.25
CA MET A 763 4.73 9.71 7.14
C MET A 763 4.29 9.77 8.61
N LEU A 764 3.62 10.85 9.02
CA LEU A 764 3.08 11.03 10.36
C LEU A 764 1.95 10.03 10.69
N GLU A 765 1.32 9.43 9.69
CA GLU A 765 0.37 8.32 9.88
C GLU A 765 0.98 7.20 10.75
N SER A 766 2.28 6.91 10.58
CA SER A 766 2.97 5.89 11.37
C SER A 766 2.95 6.13 12.89
N LEU A 767 2.72 7.36 13.37
CA LEU A 767 2.58 7.65 14.81
C LEU A 767 1.40 6.93 15.46
N SER A 768 0.44 6.47 14.67
CA SER A 768 -0.66 5.64 15.16
C SER A 768 -0.19 4.26 15.66
N LEU A 769 0.93 3.72 15.15
CA LEU A 769 1.59 2.52 15.70
C LEU A 769 1.96 2.68 17.18
N TRP A 770 2.23 3.92 17.60
CA TRP A 770 2.57 4.23 18.98
C TRP A 770 1.36 4.67 19.81
N THR A 771 0.49 5.50 19.25
CA THR A 771 -0.53 6.23 20.04
C THR A 771 -1.99 5.83 19.73
N GLY A 772 -2.22 4.96 18.75
CA GLY A 772 -3.55 4.57 18.27
C GLY A 772 -4.05 5.44 17.10
N ILE A 773 -5.12 5.01 16.44
CA ILE A 773 -5.70 5.67 15.26
C ILE A 773 -6.40 6.97 15.64
N ARG A 774 -7.04 7.02 16.81
CA ARG A 774 -7.77 8.20 17.28
C ARG A 774 -6.87 9.42 17.51
N SER A 775 -5.60 9.22 17.87
CA SER A 775 -4.63 10.30 18.10
C SER A 775 -4.33 11.08 16.81
N LEU A 776 -4.47 10.46 15.64
CA LEU A 776 -4.22 11.10 14.34
C LEU A 776 -5.11 12.33 14.11
N LEU A 777 -6.33 12.34 14.66
CA LEU A 777 -7.22 13.51 14.61
C LEU A 777 -6.65 14.69 15.41
N ALA A 778 -6.01 14.42 16.55
CA ALA A 778 -5.37 15.47 17.34
C ALA A 778 -4.13 16.02 16.64
N ILE A 779 -3.32 15.15 16.02
CA ILE A 779 -2.16 15.54 15.21
C ILE A 779 -2.63 16.38 14.01
N ALA A 780 -3.69 15.96 13.31
CA ALA A 780 -4.28 16.73 12.21
C ALA A 780 -4.75 18.11 12.68
N ALA A 781 -5.41 18.20 13.84
CA ALA A 781 -5.82 19.49 14.43
C ALA A 781 -4.62 20.41 14.71
N LEU A 782 -3.50 19.88 15.22
CA LEU A 782 -2.28 20.65 15.43
C LEU A 782 -1.67 21.14 14.10
N LEU A 783 -1.69 20.32 13.04
CA LEU A 783 -1.24 20.72 11.70
C LEU A 783 -2.14 21.82 11.12
N TYR A 784 -3.46 21.72 11.28
CA TYR A 784 -4.37 22.79 10.85
C TYR A 784 -4.22 24.08 11.65
N LEU A 785 -3.89 23.97 12.94
CA LEU A 785 -3.55 25.14 13.76
C LEU A 785 -2.26 25.80 13.27
N ALA A 786 -1.22 25.01 12.97
CA ALA A 786 0.02 25.51 12.38
C ALA A 786 -0.24 26.17 11.02
N SER A 787 -1.12 25.61 10.20
CA SER A 787 -1.56 26.21 8.93
C SER A 787 -2.25 27.56 9.13
N TRP A 788 -3.10 27.69 10.16
CA TRP A 788 -3.81 28.93 10.47
C TRP A 788 -2.87 30.02 10.97
N ILE A 789 -1.92 29.66 11.84
CA ILE A 789 -0.86 30.57 12.32
C ILE A 789 0.04 31.01 11.16
N ALA A 790 0.47 30.08 10.31
CA ALA A 790 1.29 30.39 9.14
C ALA A 790 0.58 31.36 8.18
N LEU A 791 -0.73 31.19 7.97
CA LEU A 791 -1.53 32.11 7.15
C LEU A 791 -1.53 33.54 7.72
N ALA A 792 -1.66 33.68 9.04
CA ALA A 792 -1.63 34.98 9.70
C ALA A 792 -0.25 35.65 9.61
N LEU A 793 0.83 34.87 9.79
CA LEU A 793 2.21 35.36 9.67
C LEU A 793 2.54 35.78 8.23
N GLU A 794 2.21 34.94 7.24
CA GLU A 794 2.45 35.25 5.82
C GLU A 794 1.68 36.52 5.38
N ALA A 795 0.44 36.70 5.84
CA ALA A 795 -0.33 37.91 5.59
C ALA A 795 0.30 39.17 6.20
N SER A 796 0.86 39.07 7.42
CA SER A 796 1.51 40.22 8.10
C SER A 796 2.79 40.69 7.38
N VAL A 797 3.56 39.75 6.81
CA VAL A 797 4.78 40.05 6.06
C VAL A 797 4.47 40.72 4.72
N GLU A 798 3.39 40.33 4.04
CA GLU A 798 2.94 40.98 2.81
C GLU A 798 2.47 42.43 3.03
N VAL A 799 1.83 42.71 4.16
CA VAL A 799 1.42 44.08 4.53
C VAL A 799 2.65 44.94 4.85
N GLY A 800 3.57 44.44 5.69
CA GLY A 800 4.79 45.18 6.05
C GLY A 800 5.72 45.44 4.86
N SER A 801 5.83 44.51 3.92
CA SER A 801 6.64 44.70 2.70
C SER A 801 6.02 45.70 1.71
N LYS A 802 4.69 45.76 1.61
CA LYS A 802 3.99 46.81 0.84
C LYS A 802 4.14 48.18 1.47
N GLU A 803 4.05 48.29 2.80
CA GLU A 803 4.27 49.55 3.52
C GLU A 803 5.71 50.05 3.41
N LEU A 804 6.70 49.16 3.55
CA LEU A 804 8.12 49.48 3.32
C LEU A 804 8.42 49.86 1.86
N GLY A 805 7.78 49.19 0.89
CA GLY A 805 7.89 49.53 -0.53
C GLY A 805 7.28 50.89 -0.86
N LEU A 806 6.13 51.22 -0.27
CA LEU A 806 5.50 52.54 -0.39
C LEU A 806 6.34 53.64 0.29
N GLN A 807 6.97 53.37 1.43
CA GLN A 807 7.92 54.29 2.07
C GLN A 807 9.20 54.50 1.25
N ALA A 808 9.72 53.45 0.60
CA ALA A 808 10.90 53.56 -0.28
C ALA A 808 10.61 54.32 -1.58
N ILE A 809 9.37 54.29 -2.08
CA ILE A 809 8.92 55.09 -3.24
C ILE A 809 8.62 56.54 -2.80
N GLY A 810 8.07 56.74 -1.60
CA GLY A 810 7.88 58.07 -1.00
C GLY A 810 9.21 58.79 -0.70
N ALA A 811 10.25 58.06 -0.30
CA ALA A 811 11.57 58.64 -0.03
C ALA A 811 12.37 59.03 -1.31
N LYS A 812 11.94 58.58 -2.49
CA LYS A 812 12.55 58.94 -3.79
C LYS A 812 11.81 60.06 -4.54
N SER A 813 10.77 60.64 -3.95
CA SER A 813 9.92 61.66 -4.58
C SER A 813 9.90 63.01 -3.86
N ASN A 814 10.84 63.29 -2.96
CA ASN A 814 11.15 64.66 -2.56
C ASN A 814 12.34 65.18 -3.40
N PRO A 815 12.17 66.25 -4.20
CA PRO A 815 13.20 66.78 -5.08
C PRO A 815 14.39 67.38 -4.34
#